data_AF-A0AAV6LIV1-F1
#
_entry.id   AF-A0AAV6LIV1-F1
#
_cell.length_a   1.000
_cell.length_b   1.000
_cell.length_c   1.000
_cell.angle_alpha   90.00
_cell.angle_beta   90.00
_cell.angle_gamma   90.00
#
_symmetry.space_group_name_H-M   'P 1'
#
loop_
_entity.id
_entity.type
_entity.pdbx_description
1 polymer ?
#
loop_
_entity_poly.entity_id
_entity_poly.type
_entity_poly.pdbx_seq_one_letter_code
_entity_poly.pdbx_strand_id
1 'polypeptide(L)'
;MDASQAEGCSSSSIPIPLQWVYDVFVSFRGADTRKNFTSHLFAALEDNGIRTFRDDKELERGEFISDGLLKAIEGSRMSLIVFSKDYAGSRWCLDELVRIMVCRETLKQIVLPIFYDVVPSDVRKQTGDLQEAFAKHEKRFREGSDGKVEKWRAALTEAANLSGRHLLNEANGDEAELIKMIIKDVREKVNPIHLNVPDHQVGLDYRVAELNVLLNMEFNFVRIVGLWGMGGIGKTTIAKRLYNIIQHKFERSGFLADVRETSQRPNGLVELQKKLLLAILKRSHEVSNSHEGVEVIKKIAFGRKKVLLVLDDVDNVQQLKVLAIDRDSFAHGSRIIITTRDKSSLKILELGENEIYEPEKLDKNESLELFSWHAFKEDHPPEDHLNLSRQIVHYAGGLPLALEILGSYFRGESIPQWESAIAKLRKIPADDILGKLKISYDSLSEQLKKLFLDTACFFVGIGRDFTVKILEGYDIFADNEIRKLADRCLIKYDCHDQIVMHDMIRDMGREIVRQESHDLGKRSRLWYLDDVLEVLRDGTGTEAVNGLLLNATDVQVNAKPFENMDKLWYCEHVLEGTEVVEGRLLNFIDPIDVQVNAKAFERMNNLWLLHLDYVHLTTGYEHISRRLLWLSWKGFPLKCIPWNFSMEKLVALDLRYSSLKQVWNRNMILGKLKFLYLSHCHYLTRTPDFSGLSSLEELLLNDCKSLVEVDESIRCLNNLVVLDMKNCTKLRKLPSGILMLKSLKRLDLSGCSKLGNLAVFKGPLYKLWCSFFLPWMPPKAVDSIGLSRTPVQASSCLKELNLDGCHLSYLPEEIGNLISLQKLDLAENNLSTLPDGICNLTCLKDLRLEENNVSILPSGIGRLTSLEILLLSRNSLCTLPDTIGKLSCLKFLWVGNNKLSHLPSEIGDLDSLEELDLAGNNGFRALPESICKLVRLQSLILNGCNLSHLPSEIDRLVSLEDLNIEENNICTIPDSIWHLACNKIRLDNCPQLRSLPKLPLCNYGLSEIEDVVEINVLPAGEEELRIWFPYHDGREPNVSFVVPPSPSVNQKMLGWILRFVVWVPQGTPVLIHQSVWMGDVICNKIRSAFQLSVNPTDVDHVWLIYIPQGYKGLQLEGGDEVEVQMFQITSADEAEIPIDVTHPNTLVKKWAIDLIYEADEIHKGNDTWCQVVSI
;
A
#
# COMPACT_ATOMS: atom_id res chain seq x y z
N MET A 1 17.24 60.47 7.37
CA MET A 1 16.72 60.48 8.74
C MET A 1 15.66 59.38 8.77
N ASP A 2 15.80 58.24 9.42
CA ASP A 2 16.81 57.65 10.32
C ASP A 2 16.66 56.10 10.15
N ALA A 3 17.75 55.32 10.04
CA ALA A 3 18.28 54.41 11.09
C ALA A 3 17.19 53.62 11.86
N SER A 4 17.21 52.29 12.05
CA SER A 4 18.25 51.26 11.96
C SER A 4 17.64 49.87 12.27
N GLN A 5 18.23 48.83 11.66
CA GLN A 5 18.42 47.44 12.13
C GLN A 5 17.21 46.56 12.54
N ALA A 6 17.01 45.49 11.77
CA ALA A 6 16.51 44.20 12.27
C ALA A 6 17.39 43.08 11.68
N GLU A 7 18.05 42.32 12.55
CA GLU A 7 18.77 41.09 12.25
C GLU A 7 17.79 39.92 12.17
N GLY A 8 17.80 39.17 11.06
CA GLY A 8 17.05 37.93 10.89
C GLY A 8 17.98 36.71 10.93
N CYS A 9 17.66 35.74 11.79
CA CYS A 9 18.32 34.44 11.85
C CYS A 9 17.81 33.48 10.77
N SER A 10 18.74 32.65 10.34
CA SER A 10 18.75 31.67 9.24
C SER A 10 17.72 30.54 9.37
N SER A 11 16.96 30.31 8.30
CA SER A 11 16.27 29.05 8.02
C SER A 11 17.23 28.06 7.34
N SER A 12 17.25 26.82 7.83
CA SER A 12 17.93 25.69 7.21
C SER A 12 17.20 25.28 5.93
N SER A 13 17.69 25.74 4.79
CA SER A 13 17.20 25.37 3.48
C SER A 13 17.68 23.97 3.07
N ILE A 14 16.75 23.15 2.62
CA ILE A 14 16.97 21.95 1.81
C ILE A 14 17.91 22.35 0.63
N PRO A 15 18.91 21.53 0.23
CA PRO A 15 19.84 21.94 -0.80
C PRO A 15 19.10 22.10 -2.13
N ILE A 16 18.89 23.35 -2.54
CA ILE A 16 18.48 23.73 -3.88
C ILE A 16 19.43 23.02 -4.86
N PRO A 17 18.96 22.41 -5.97
CA PRO A 17 19.87 21.87 -6.97
C PRO A 17 20.79 23.01 -7.43
N LEU A 18 22.11 22.85 -7.23
CA LEU A 18 23.14 23.82 -7.62
C LEU A 18 22.92 24.25 -9.08
N GLN A 19 22.26 25.40 -9.27
CA GLN A 19 21.96 25.94 -10.57
C GLN A 19 23.22 26.66 -11.04
N TRP A 20 24.08 25.93 -11.76
CA TRP A 20 25.30 26.48 -12.34
C TRP A 20 24.93 27.62 -13.29
N VAL A 21 25.49 28.81 -13.03
CA VAL A 21 25.29 30.02 -13.85
C VAL A 21 26.05 29.90 -15.17
N TYR A 22 27.22 29.26 -15.13
CA TYR A 22 28.06 29.01 -16.30
C TYR A 22 28.37 27.51 -16.45
N ASP A 23 28.48 27.08 -17.69
CA ASP A 23 28.88 25.73 -18.06
C ASP A 23 30.39 25.52 -17.81
N VAL A 24 31.21 26.53 -18.14
CA VAL A 24 32.66 26.49 -18.02
C VAL A 24 33.24 27.82 -17.51
N PHE A 25 34.15 27.75 -16.53
CA PHE A 25 35.09 28.81 -16.18
C PHE A 25 36.45 28.52 -16.81
N VAL A 26 37.15 29.53 -17.33
CA VAL A 26 38.51 29.36 -17.89
C VAL A 26 39.49 30.21 -17.10
N SER A 27 40.40 29.58 -16.36
CA SER A 27 41.54 30.25 -15.73
C SER A 27 42.75 30.21 -16.65
N PHE A 28 43.33 31.38 -16.94
CA PHE A 28 44.46 31.50 -17.86
C PHE A 28 45.29 32.76 -17.56
N ARG A 29 46.53 32.77 -18.05
CA ARG A 29 47.39 33.96 -17.97
C ARG A 29 47.12 34.90 -19.14
N GLY A 30 46.47 36.01 -18.86
CA GLY A 30 46.08 36.99 -19.89
C GLY A 30 47.23 37.55 -20.74
N ALA A 31 48.46 37.62 -20.21
CA ALA A 31 49.62 38.08 -20.98
C ALA A 31 50.12 37.06 -22.00
N ASP A 32 49.84 35.76 -21.77
CA ASP A 32 50.46 34.66 -22.50
C ASP A 32 49.52 34.14 -23.61
N THR A 33 48.25 33.92 -23.26
CA THR A 33 47.33 33.14 -24.11
C THR A 33 46.07 33.89 -24.57
N ARG A 34 45.87 35.15 -24.12
CA ARG A 34 44.59 35.88 -24.30
C ARG A 34 44.21 36.14 -25.76
N LYS A 35 45.18 36.46 -26.62
CA LYS A 35 44.93 36.87 -28.02
C LYS A 35 45.14 35.75 -29.05
N ASN A 36 45.54 34.55 -28.61
CA ASN A 36 45.83 33.40 -29.46
C ASN A 36 44.95 32.21 -29.00
N PHE A 37 45.56 31.17 -28.42
CA PHE A 37 44.92 29.93 -27.97
C PHE A 37 43.63 30.15 -27.17
N THR A 38 43.64 30.99 -26.13
CA THR A 38 42.44 31.18 -25.28
C THR A 38 41.31 31.86 -26.06
N SER A 39 41.60 32.80 -26.95
CA SER A 39 40.56 33.42 -27.79
C SER A 39 39.90 32.42 -28.74
N HIS A 40 40.68 31.50 -29.32
CA HIS A 40 40.15 30.44 -30.18
C HIS A 40 39.38 29.38 -29.40
N LEU A 41 39.85 29.04 -28.19
CA LEU A 41 39.14 28.13 -27.28
C LEU A 41 37.78 28.70 -26.87
N PHE A 42 37.72 30.00 -26.51
CA PHE A 42 36.44 30.67 -26.19
C PHE A 42 35.47 30.67 -27.37
N ALA A 43 35.95 31.07 -28.56
CA ALA A 43 35.11 31.05 -29.77
C ALA A 43 34.57 29.64 -30.05
N ALA A 44 35.42 28.62 -29.92
CA ALA A 44 35.00 27.23 -30.11
C ALA A 44 34.00 26.77 -29.03
N LEU A 45 34.13 27.20 -27.77
CA LEU A 45 33.15 26.88 -26.72
C LEU A 45 31.79 27.54 -27.02
N GLU A 46 31.79 28.82 -27.40
CA GLU A 46 30.58 29.57 -27.77
C GLU A 46 29.89 28.98 -29.01
N ASP A 47 30.64 28.71 -30.09
CA ASP A 47 30.14 28.08 -31.33
C ASP A 47 29.51 26.69 -31.09
N ASN A 48 29.88 26.04 -29.99
CA ASN A 48 29.37 24.74 -29.59
C ASN A 48 28.26 24.81 -28.53
N GLY A 49 27.78 26.01 -28.20
CA GLY A 49 26.65 26.28 -27.31
C GLY A 49 26.98 26.15 -25.82
N ILE A 50 28.25 26.30 -25.43
CA ILE A 50 28.72 26.15 -24.05
C ILE A 50 28.84 27.53 -23.40
N ARG A 51 28.03 27.81 -22.36
CA ARG A 51 28.03 29.10 -21.65
C ARG A 51 29.29 29.27 -20.82
N THR A 52 30.24 30.05 -21.32
CA THR A 52 31.56 30.18 -20.71
C THR A 52 31.75 31.58 -20.11
N PHE A 53 32.20 31.67 -18.86
CA PHE A 53 32.52 32.96 -18.24
C PHE A 53 33.84 33.54 -18.79
N ARG A 54 33.84 34.84 -19.12
CA ARG A 54 34.98 35.55 -19.69
C ARG A 54 35.23 36.89 -18.98
N ASP A 55 36.46 37.12 -18.50
CA ASP A 55 36.78 38.28 -17.62
C ASP A 55 36.56 39.68 -18.26
N ASP A 56 36.50 39.76 -19.59
CA ASP A 56 36.61 41.04 -20.31
C ASP A 56 35.27 41.70 -20.68
N LYS A 57 34.13 41.03 -20.46
CA LYS A 57 32.79 41.56 -20.81
C LYS A 57 31.84 41.80 -19.63
N GLU A 58 32.06 41.19 -18.46
CA GLU A 58 31.05 41.14 -17.39
C GLU A 58 31.50 41.75 -16.04
N LEU A 59 32.67 42.42 -16.00
CA LEU A 59 33.16 43.10 -14.79
C LEU A 59 33.18 44.63 -14.96
N GLU A 60 32.40 45.34 -14.14
CA GLU A 60 32.44 46.80 -14.04
C GLU A 60 33.82 47.26 -13.54
N ARG A 61 34.46 48.21 -14.25
CA ARG A 61 35.81 48.67 -13.92
C ARG A 61 35.80 49.58 -12.70
N GLY A 62 36.34 49.13 -11.56
CA GLY A 62 36.56 50.00 -10.41
C GLY A 62 36.98 49.40 -9.06
N GLU A 63 36.91 48.08 -8.83
CA GLU A 63 37.12 47.52 -7.48
C GLU A 63 38.13 46.34 -7.40
N PHE A 64 38.66 46.08 -6.19
CA PHE A 64 39.51 44.93 -5.86
C PHE A 64 38.78 43.60 -6.14
N ILE A 65 39.54 42.52 -6.45
CA ILE A 65 39.09 41.15 -6.81
C ILE A 65 37.59 40.96 -6.60
N SER A 66 36.78 41.34 -7.59
CA SER A 66 35.33 41.48 -7.39
C SER A 66 34.75 40.16 -6.90
N ASP A 67 33.85 40.20 -5.90
CA ASP A 67 33.03 39.06 -5.48
C ASP A 67 32.37 38.35 -6.68
N GLY A 68 32.14 39.06 -7.79
CA GLY A 68 31.67 38.51 -9.06
C GLY A 68 32.58 37.42 -9.66
N LEU A 69 33.91 37.51 -9.53
CA LEU A 69 34.84 36.50 -10.05
C LEU A 69 34.81 35.23 -9.20
N LEU A 70 34.74 35.36 -7.88
CA LEU A 70 34.59 34.21 -6.97
C LEU A 70 33.24 33.52 -7.17
N LYS A 71 32.16 34.30 -7.30
CA LYS A 71 30.83 33.80 -7.67
C LYS A 71 30.81 33.12 -9.03
N ALA A 72 31.58 33.61 -10.01
CA ALA A 72 31.69 32.96 -11.31
C ALA A 72 32.41 31.60 -11.23
N ILE A 73 33.48 31.49 -10.44
CA ILE A 73 34.18 30.21 -10.20
C ILE A 73 33.26 29.21 -9.51
N GLU A 74 32.58 29.65 -8.43
CA GLU A 74 31.63 28.84 -7.67
C GLU A 74 30.38 28.47 -8.47
N GLY A 75 29.91 29.38 -9.32
CA GLY A 75 28.75 29.21 -10.19
C GLY A 75 29.04 28.47 -11.49
N SER A 76 30.25 27.96 -11.70
CA SER A 76 30.64 27.25 -12.92
C SER A 76 30.66 25.73 -12.71
N ARG A 77 30.04 24.96 -13.60
CA ARG A 77 30.02 23.49 -13.52
C ARG A 77 31.40 22.84 -13.72
N MET A 78 32.23 23.44 -14.57
CA MET A 78 33.55 22.95 -14.91
C MET A 78 34.57 24.10 -14.98
N SER A 79 35.80 23.86 -14.54
CA SER A 79 36.92 24.81 -14.63
C SER A 79 38.03 24.26 -15.53
N LEU A 80 38.35 24.99 -16.61
CA LEU A 80 39.50 24.77 -17.48
C LEU A 80 40.69 25.59 -16.96
N ILE A 81 41.82 24.94 -16.69
CA ILE A 81 43.04 25.62 -16.24
C ILE A 81 44.07 25.57 -17.35
N VAL A 82 44.36 26.70 -18.00
CA VAL A 82 45.36 26.80 -19.06
C VAL A 82 46.71 27.17 -18.45
N PHE A 83 47.54 26.17 -18.17
CA PHE A 83 48.90 26.37 -17.71
C PHE A 83 49.80 26.81 -18.87
N SER A 84 50.41 27.98 -18.73
CA SER A 84 51.42 28.57 -19.62
C SER A 84 52.72 28.85 -18.86
N LYS A 85 53.79 29.21 -19.58
CA LYS A 85 55.14 29.42 -19.00
C LYS A 85 55.16 30.45 -17.86
N ASP A 86 54.43 31.56 -17.96
CA ASP A 86 54.35 32.60 -16.91
C ASP A 86 53.03 32.57 -16.11
N TYR A 87 52.32 31.44 -16.09
CA TYR A 87 51.06 31.31 -15.33
C TYR A 87 51.26 31.63 -13.84
N ALA A 88 52.32 31.07 -13.23
CA ALA A 88 52.66 31.31 -11.83
C ALA A 88 53.25 32.71 -11.54
N GLY A 89 53.57 33.50 -12.56
CA GLY A 89 53.95 34.90 -12.39
C GLY A 89 52.78 35.79 -11.92
N SER A 90 51.55 35.34 -12.16
CA SER A 90 50.32 36.06 -11.82
C SER A 90 49.76 35.66 -10.46
N ARG A 91 49.73 36.60 -9.52
CA ARG A 91 49.04 36.40 -8.22
C ARG A 91 47.55 36.06 -8.41
N TRP A 92 46.92 36.65 -9.41
CA TRP A 92 45.50 36.45 -9.70
C TRP A 92 45.20 35.04 -10.18
N CYS A 93 45.99 34.51 -11.11
CA CYS A 93 45.81 33.14 -11.61
C CYS A 93 46.04 32.11 -10.48
N LEU A 94 46.99 32.39 -9.59
CA LEU A 94 47.25 31.54 -8.42
C LEU A 94 46.12 31.59 -7.37
N ASP A 95 45.53 32.76 -7.14
CA ASP A 95 44.39 32.91 -6.24
C ASP A 95 43.11 32.25 -6.81
N GLU A 96 42.85 32.41 -8.12
CA GLU A 96 41.79 31.69 -8.83
C GLU A 96 41.98 30.17 -8.73
N LEU A 97 43.19 29.69 -8.97
CA LEU A 97 43.52 28.27 -8.92
C LEU A 97 43.25 27.69 -7.53
N VAL A 98 43.64 28.37 -6.46
CA VAL A 98 43.32 27.95 -5.09
C VAL A 98 41.80 27.87 -4.91
N ARG A 99 41.03 28.86 -5.37
CA ARG A 99 39.58 28.81 -5.25
C ARG A 99 38.98 27.66 -6.04
N ILE A 100 39.43 27.42 -7.27
CA ILE A 100 38.99 26.29 -8.12
C ILE A 100 39.23 24.95 -7.41
N MET A 101 40.41 24.77 -6.80
CA MET A 101 40.72 23.52 -6.10
C MET A 101 39.84 23.34 -4.85
N VAL A 102 39.53 24.42 -4.13
CA VAL A 102 38.53 24.37 -3.04
C VAL A 102 37.15 23.99 -3.59
N CYS A 103 36.67 24.63 -4.66
CA CYS A 103 35.39 24.31 -5.28
C CYS A 103 35.31 22.87 -5.82
N ARG A 104 36.43 22.32 -6.29
CA ARG A 104 36.53 20.90 -6.67
C ARG A 104 36.28 19.98 -5.48
N GLU A 105 36.84 20.29 -4.33
CA GLU A 105 36.67 19.48 -3.11
C GLU A 105 35.27 19.62 -2.53
N THR A 106 34.78 20.87 -2.39
CA THR A 106 33.54 21.22 -1.69
C THR A 106 32.30 21.11 -2.56
N LEU A 107 32.34 21.62 -3.81
CA LEU A 107 31.20 21.66 -4.74
C LEU A 107 31.25 20.56 -5.80
N LYS A 108 32.26 19.67 -5.75
CA LYS A 108 32.50 18.60 -6.74
C LYS A 108 32.61 19.14 -8.18
N GLN A 109 33.10 20.37 -8.32
CA GLN A 109 33.33 21.01 -9.62
C GLN A 109 34.34 20.19 -10.44
N ILE A 110 34.08 20.03 -11.74
CA ILE A 110 34.97 19.30 -12.64
C ILE A 110 36.15 20.21 -12.99
N VAL A 111 37.38 19.72 -12.84
CA VAL A 111 38.60 20.47 -13.19
C VAL A 111 39.37 19.74 -14.29
N LEU A 112 39.73 20.46 -15.35
CA LEU A 112 40.53 19.93 -16.45
C LEU A 112 41.74 20.83 -16.71
N PRO A 113 42.97 20.37 -16.39
CA PRO A 113 44.17 21.12 -16.72
C PRO A 113 44.53 20.96 -18.21
N ILE A 114 44.96 22.05 -18.82
CA ILE A 114 45.45 22.17 -20.19
C ILE A 114 46.88 22.67 -20.11
N PHE A 115 47.83 21.86 -20.55
CA PHE A 115 49.25 22.18 -20.54
C PHE A 115 49.65 22.78 -21.89
N TYR A 116 49.65 24.11 -21.95
CA TYR A 116 49.93 24.90 -23.15
C TYR A 116 51.41 25.34 -23.12
N ASP A 117 52.23 24.68 -23.94
CA ASP A 117 53.68 24.92 -24.05
C ASP A 117 54.43 24.80 -22.71
N VAL A 118 53.94 23.93 -21.82
CA VAL A 118 54.54 23.60 -20.52
C VAL A 118 54.47 22.10 -20.26
N VAL A 119 55.47 21.55 -19.57
CA VAL A 119 55.50 20.13 -19.21
C VAL A 119 54.79 19.91 -17.86
N PRO A 120 53.84 18.96 -17.73
CA PRO A 120 53.09 18.71 -16.51
C PRO A 120 53.97 18.43 -15.29
N SER A 121 55.13 17.78 -15.49
CA SER A 121 56.08 17.52 -14.42
C SER A 121 56.70 18.79 -13.85
N ASP A 122 56.91 19.82 -14.69
CA ASP A 122 57.48 21.10 -14.26
C ASP A 122 56.45 21.93 -13.49
N VAL A 123 55.17 21.87 -13.89
CA VAL A 123 54.07 22.48 -13.14
C VAL A 123 53.88 21.78 -11.78
N ARG A 124 53.97 20.43 -11.76
CA ARG A 124 53.79 19.61 -10.55
C ARG A 124 54.92 19.77 -9.52
N LYS A 125 56.16 19.86 -9.99
CA LYS A 125 57.37 20.02 -9.14
C LYS A 125 57.78 21.48 -8.95
N GLN A 126 57.10 22.40 -9.63
CA GLN A 126 57.42 23.82 -9.70
C GLN A 126 58.89 24.09 -10.06
N THR A 127 59.37 23.36 -11.08
CA THR A 127 60.73 23.47 -11.63
C THR A 127 60.78 24.35 -12.88
N GLY A 128 61.97 24.78 -13.30
CA GLY A 128 62.14 25.62 -14.49
C GLY A 128 61.58 27.04 -14.31
N ASP A 129 60.82 27.54 -15.29
CA ASP A 129 60.28 28.91 -15.30
C ASP A 129 59.37 29.21 -14.09
N LEU A 130 58.64 28.20 -13.58
CA LEU A 130 57.81 28.33 -12.38
C LEU A 130 58.65 28.54 -11.10
N GLN A 131 59.86 27.99 -11.04
CA GLN A 131 60.74 28.12 -9.86
C GLN A 131 61.16 29.57 -9.66
N GLU A 132 61.46 30.28 -10.76
CA GLU A 132 61.83 31.70 -10.71
C GLU A 132 60.63 32.58 -10.30
N ALA A 133 59.43 32.26 -10.79
CA ALA A 133 58.20 32.95 -10.41
C ALA A 133 57.92 32.83 -8.90
N PHE A 134 58.04 31.63 -8.34
CA PHE A 134 57.86 31.43 -6.90
C PHE A 134 58.97 32.07 -6.06
N ALA A 135 60.22 32.04 -6.50
CA ALA A 135 61.31 32.74 -5.80
C ALA A 135 61.06 34.26 -5.71
N LYS A 136 60.40 34.85 -6.72
CA LYS A 136 59.97 36.27 -6.70
C LYS A 136 58.84 36.50 -5.69
N HIS A 137 57.84 35.62 -5.63
CA HIS A 137 56.75 35.73 -4.64
C HIS A 137 57.25 35.53 -3.21
N GLU A 138 58.12 34.55 -2.96
CA GLU A 138 58.71 34.29 -1.64
C GLU A 138 59.54 35.48 -1.13
N LYS A 139 60.31 36.13 -2.01
CA LYS A 139 61.02 37.38 -1.65
C LYS A 139 60.06 38.52 -1.31
N ARG A 140 58.89 38.56 -1.94
CA ARG A 140 57.91 39.65 -1.81
C ARG A 140 57.03 39.53 -0.55
N PHE A 141 56.88 38.33 0.00
CA PHE A 141 56.03 38.05 1.16
C PHE A 141 56.83 37.62 2.41
N ARG A 142 58.12 37.99 2.48
CA ARG A 142 59.09 37.36 3.38
C ARG A 142 58.84 37.52 4.87
N GLU A 143 57.97 38.42 5.32
CA GLU A 143 57.58 38.56 6.73
C GLU A 143 56.12 39.05 6.77
N GLY A 144 55.17 38.16 7.12
CA GLY A 144 53.79 38.53 7.46
C GLY A 144 52.63 38.00 6.58
N SER A 145 52.83 37.04 5.67
CA SER A 145 51.71 36.45 4.90
C SER A 145 51.26 35.09 5.44
N ASP A 146 49.95 34.90 5.66
CA ASP A 146 49.25 33.68 6.13
C ASP A 146 49.43 32.41 5.27
N GLY A 147 50.68 31.95 5.06
CA GLY A 147 50.99 30.72 4.29
C GLY A 147 50.46 30.74 2.85
N LYS A 148 50.33 31.94 2.25
CA LYS A 148 49.67 32.12 0.95
C LYS A 148 50.45 31.47 -0.19
N VAL A 149 51.78 31.55 -0.15
CA VAL A 149 52.66 30.94 -1.17
C VAL A 149 52.57 29.41 -1.13
N GLU A 150 52.44 28.85 0.06
CA GLU A 150 52.34 27.41 0.33
C GLU A 150 51.00 26.87 -0.18
N LYS A 151 49.90 27.63 0.00
CA LYS A 151 48.59 27.32 -0.61
C LYS A 151 48.67 27.33 -2.13
N TRP A 152 49.36 28.31 -2.73
CA TRP A 152 49.56 28.35 -4.18
C TRP A 152 50.37 27.16 -4.70
N ARG A 153 51.45 26.78 -4.00
CA ARG A 153 52.27 25.60 -4.33
C ARG A 153 51.44 24.31 -4.26
N ALA A 154 50.65 24.15 -3.20
CA ALA A 154 49.78 22.99 -3.03
C ALA A 154 48.74 22.86 -4.16
N ALA A 155 48.02 23.96 -4.46
CA ALA A 155 47.00 23.96 -5.51
C ALA A 155 47.58 23.66 -6.90
N LEU A 156 48.78 24.16 -7.22
CA LEU A 156 49.48 23.82 -8.46
C LEU A 156 49.89 22.36 -8.55
N THR A 157 50.46 21.81 -7.48
CA THR A 157 50.81 20.38 -7.43
C THR A 157 49.57 19.51 -7.60
N GLU A 158 48.47 19.85 -6.91
CA GLU A 158 47.22 19.11 -6.98
C GLU A 158 46.58 19.18 -8.38
N ALA A 159 46.47 20.38 -8.96
CA ALA A 159 45.92 20.55 -10.29
C ALA A 159 46.78 19.83 -11.36
N ALA A 160 48.11 19.85 -11.24
CA ALA A 160 49.01 19.14 -12.15
C ALA A 160 49.08 17.61 -11.92
N ASN A 161 48.47 17.10 -10.85
CA ASN A 161 48.25 15.68 -10.64
C ASN A 161 47.00 15.16 -11.35
N LEU A 162 46.10 16.05 -11.79
CA LEU A 162 44.93 15.67 -12.57
C LEU A 162 45.30 15.30 -14.01
N SER A 163 44.57 14.36 -14.59
CA SER A 163 44.70 14.01 -16.01
C SER A 163 44.21 15.18 -16.87
N GLY A 164 45.13 15.80 -17.60
CA GLY A 164 44.90 16.95 -18.48
C GLY A 164 45.19 16.68 -19.95
N ARG A 165 45.03 17.72 -20.77
CA ARG A 165 45.38 17.71 -22.20
C ARG A 165 46.74 18.37 -22.43
N HIS A 166 47.56 17.82 -23.33
CA HIS A 166 48.93 18.29 -23.56
C HIS A 166 49.19 18.62 -25.03
N LEU A 167 49.50 19.89 -25.32
CA LEU A 167 49.70 20.39 -26.67
C LEU A 167 50.79 19.62 -27.45
N LEU A 168 51.94 19.38 -26.83
CA LEU A 168 53.09 18.77 -27.50
C LEU A 168 53.01 17.24 -27.63
N ASN A 169 52.23 16.56 -26.78
CA ASN A 169 52.20 15.09 -26.74
C ASN A 169 50.97 14.50 -27.43
N GLU A 170 49.83 15.20 -27.37
CA GLU A 170 48.56 14.67 -27.87
C GLU A 170 48.16 15.30 -29.20
N ALA A 171 48.55 16.56 -29.46
CA ALA A 171 48.21 17.28 -30.69
C ALA A 171 49.41 17.54 -31.61
N ASN A 172 50.60 16.97 -31.31
CA ASN A 172 51.85 17.22 -32.04
C ASN A 172 52.16 18.72 -32.25
N GLY A 173 51.70 19.59 -31.35
CA GLY A 173 51.86 21.04 -31.47
C GLY A 173 50.77 21.77 -32.25
N ASP A 174 49.72 21.10 -32.73
CA ASP A 174 48.58 21.73 -33.41
C ASP A 174 47.53 22.24 -32.41
N GLU A 175 47.39 23.56 -32.31
CA GLU A 175 46.43 24.20 -31.41
C GLU A 175 44.96 23.92 -31.80
N ALA A 176 44.65 23.78 -33.09
CA ALA A 176 43.27 23.56 -33.55
C ALA A 176 42.80 22.14 -33.21
N GLU A 177 43.67 21.13 -33.36
CA GLU A 177 43.36 19.76 -32.93
C GLU A 177 43.21 19.67 -31.41
N LEU A 178 44.08 20.35 -30.64
CA LEU A 178 43.94 20.42 -29.19
C LEU A 178 42.58 21.03 -28.78
N ILE A 179 42.17 22.12 -29.42
CA ILE A 179 40.87 22.76 -29.17
C ILE A 179 39.72 21.80 -29.48
N LYS A 180 39.73 21.09 -30.61
CA LYS A 180 38.69 20.08 -30.94
C LYS A 180 38.58 19.00 -29.86
N MET A 181 39.71 18.52 -29.35
CA MET A 181 39.75 17.52 -28.28
C MET A 181 39.18 18.08 -26.98
N ILE A 182 39.52 19.33 -26.62
CA ILE A 182 38.97 20.01 -25.42
C ILE A 182 37.45 20.17 -25.55
N ILE A 183 36.94 20.64 -26.69
CA ILE A 183 35.49 20.81 -26.91
C ILE A 183 34.75 19.48 -26.76
N LYS A 184 35.34 18.39 -27.26
CA LYS A 184 34.77 17.05 -27.10
C LYS A 184 34.68 16.65 -25.62
N ASP A 185 35.76 16.82 -24.86
CA ASP A 185 35.79 16.48 -23.43
C ASP A 185 34.81 17.32 -22.62
N VAL A 186 34.71 18.62 -22.95
CA VAL A 186 33.78 19.54 -22.31
C VAL A 186 32.35 19.11 -22.61
N ARG A 187 31.99 18.82 -23.87
CA ARG A 187 30.65 18.36 -24.24
C ARG A 187 30.24 17.09 -23.49
N GLU A 188 31.13 16.10 -23.42
CA GLU A 188 30.85 14.83 -22.72
C GLU A 188 30.59 15.04 -21.22
N LYS A 189 31.24 16.02 -20.59
CA LYS A 189 31.17 16.26 -19.14
C LYS A 189 30.11 17.29 -18.73
N VAL A 190 29.88 18.28 -19.57
CA VAL A 190 29.05 19.46 -19.28
C VAL A 190 27.66 19.34 -19.90
N ASN A 191 27.51 18.67 -21.04
CA ASN A 191 26.22 18.54 -21.72
C ASN A 191 25.92 17.09 -22.12
N PRO A 192 25.74 16.17 -21.15
CA PRO A 192 25.25 14.83 -21.47
C PRO A 192 23.88 14.97 -22.14
N ILE A 193 23.62 14.17 -23.17
CA ILE A 193 22.31 14.14 -23.83
C ILE A 193 21.27 13.78 -22.77
N HIS A 194 20.57 14.79 -22.27
CA HIS A 194 19.46 14.61 -21.35
C HIS A 194 18.23 14.24 -22.16
N LEU A 195 17.65 13.08 -21.86
CA LEU A 195 16.35 12.72 -22.39
C LEU A 195 15.31 13.69 -21.82
N ASN A 196 14.42 14.19 -22.67
CA ASN A 196 13.37 15.12 -22.24
C ASN A 196 12.41 14.40 -21.26
N VAL A 197 12.25 14.97 -20.07
CA VAL A 197 11.34 14.54 -19.00
C VAL A 197 10.35 15.70 -18.79
N PRO A 198 9.05 15.44 -18.50
CA PRO A 198 8.08 16.50 -18.26
C PRO A 198 8.56 17.53 -17.23
N ASP A 199 8.15 18.78 -17.42
CA ASP A 199 8.58 19.93 -16.60
C ASP A 199 8.14 19.76 -15.13
N HIS A 200 6.94 19.23 -14.90
CA HIS A 200 6.37 19.00 -13.57
C HIS A 200 6.51 17.53 -13.18
N GLN A 201 7.44 17.23 -12.28
CA GLN A 201 7.84 15.85 -11.93
C GLN A 201 7.19 15.37 -10.64
N VAL A 202 5.85 15.31 -10.63
CA VAL A 202 5.08 14.88 -9.46
C VAL A 202 5.23 13.37 -9.22
N GLY A 203 5.56 12.98 -7.98
CA GLY A 203 5.64 11.56 -7.55
C GLY A 203 6.75 10.72 -8.19
N LEU A 204 7.64 11.31 -9.00
CA LEU A 204 8.64 10.54 -9.76
C LEU A 204 9.81 10.06 -8.89
N ASP A 205 10.19 10.82 -7.85
CA ASP A 205 11.43 10.55 -7.10
C ASP A 205 11.39 9.22 -6.36
N TYR A 206 10.29 8.90 -5.68
CA TYR A 206 10.11 7.61 -4.99
C TYR A 206 10.17 6.43 -5.97
N ARG A 207 9.42 6.51 -7.08
CA ARG A 207 9.35 5.45 -8.12
C ARG A 207 10.72 5.24 -8.80
N VAL A 208 11.50 6.31 -8.99
CA VAL A 208 12.87 6.24 -9.51
C VAL A 208 13.83 5.65 -8.49
N ALA A 209 13.67 5.96 -7.19
CA ALA A 209 14.46 5.38 -6.11
C ALA A 209 14.24 3.85 -6.02
N GLU A 210 13.00 3.38 -6.05
CA GLU A 210 12.65 1.94 -6.08
C GLU A 210 13.32 1.23 -7.26
N LEU A 211 13.17 1.79 -8.47
CA LEU A 211 13.79 1.20 -9.66
C LEU A 211 15.32 1.19 -9.56
N ASN A 212 15.94 2.21 -8.97
CA ASN A 212 17.37 2.26 -8.74
C ASN A 212 17.84 1.18 -7.74
N VAL A 213 17.05 0.86 -6.71
CA VAL A 213 17.29 -0.27 -5.80
C VAL A 213 17.24 -1.60 -6.56
N LEU A 214 16.25 -1.80 -7.43
CA LEU A 214 16.11 -3.04 -8.22
C LEU A 214 17.24 -3.24 -9.24
N LEU A 215 17.83 -2.16 -9.75
CA LEU A 215 19.04 -2.22 -10.57
C LEU A 215 20.26 -2.68 -9.79
N ASN A 216 20.24 -2.56 -8.45
CA ASN A 216 21.25 -3.04 -7.54
C ASN A 216 22.67 -2.64 -7.97
N MET A 217 22.93 -1.34 -7.98
CA MET A 217 24.14 -0.72 -8.57
C MET A 217 25.45 -1.10 -7.87
N GLU A 218 25.39 -1.68 -6.67
CA GLU A 218 26.54 -2.05 -5.84
C GLU A 218 27.27 -3.31 -6.34
N PHE A 219 26.57 -4.20 -7.02
CA PHE A 219 27.13 -5.49 -7.45
C PHE A 219 27.56 -5.51 -8.92
N ASN A 220 28.65 -6.21 -9.22
CA ASN A 220 29.26 -6.20 -10.54
C ASN A 220 28.71 -7.27 -11.52
N PHE A 221 27.44 -7.67 -11.42
CA PHE A 221 26.81 -8.61 -12.37
C PHE A 221 25.92 -7.89 -13.39
N VAL A 222 25.45 -8.59 -14.42
CA VAL A 222 24.50 -8.06 -15.42
C VAL A 222 23.08 -8.11 -14.86
N ARG A 223 22.41 -6.96 -14.77
CA ARG A 223 21.02 -6.87 -14.31
C ARG A 223 20.11 -6.40 -15.45
N ILE A 224 19.03 -7.15 -15.68
CA ILE A 224 17.94 -6.76 -16.60
C ILE A 224 16.70 -6.56 -15.74
N VAL A 225 16.04 -5.40 -15.86
CA VAL A 225 14.80 -5.08 -15.15
C VAL A 225 13.71 -4.74 -16.16
N GLY A 226 12.56 -5.40 -16.04
CA GLY A 226 11.38 -5.15 -16.84
C GLY A 226 10.41 -4.22 -16.12
N LEU A 227 10.17 -3.02 -16.66
CA LEU A 227 9.10 -2.12 -16.25
C LEU A 227 7.82 -2.53 -16.97
N TRP A 228 6.90 -3.14 -16.25
CA TRP A 228 5.64 -3.66 -16.78
C TRP A 228 4.46 -2.91 -16.17
N GLY A 229 3.44 -2.58 -16.96
CA GLY A 229 2.29 -1.84 -16.45
C GLY A 229 1.36 -1.30 -17.54
N MET A 230 0.20 -0.79 -17.15
CA MET A 230 -0.82 -0.22 -18.03
C MET A 230 -0.29 0.95 -18.88
N GLY A 231 -0.87 1.18 -20.05
CA GLY A 231 -0.58 2.35 -20.88
C GLY A 231 -0.88 3.65 -20.13
N GLY A 232 0.02 4.64 -20.20
CA GLY A 232 -0.18 5.94 -19.54
C GLY A 232 0.28 6.05 -18.08
N ILE A 233 0.75 4.95 -17.46
CA ILE A 233 1.22 4.93 -16.06
C ILE A 233 2.57 5.62 -15.81
N GLY A 234 3.27 6.08 -16.86
CA GLY A 234 4.55 6.80 -16.71
C GLY A 234 5.82 5.96 -16.82
N LYS A 235 5.76 4.68 -17.24
CA LYS A 235 6.96 3.80 -17.43
C LYS A 235 8.10 4.47 -18.20
N THR A 236 7.79 5.05 -19.36
CA THR A 236 8.77 5.74 -20.22
C THR A 236 9.38 6.94 -19.49
N THR A 237 8.58 7.69 -18.73
CA THR A 237 9.02 8.85 -17.95
C THR A 237 9.97 8.44 -16.82
N ILE A 238 9.62 7.40 -16.05
CA ILE A 238 10.46 6.83 -14.99
C ILE A 238 11.80 6.36 -15.57
N ALA A 239 11.77 5.61 -16.66
CA ALA A 239 12.98 5.10 -17.31
C ALA A 239 13.89 6.23 -17.83
N LYS A 240 13.32 7.28 -18.43
CA LYS A 240 14.07 8.46 -18.90
C LYS A 240 14.72 9.22 -17.73
N ARG A 241 13.97 9.44 -16.65
CA ARG A 241 14.47 10.14 -15.46
C ARG A 241 15.64 9.39 -14.83
N LEU A 242 15.49 8.08 -14.63
CA LEU A 242 16.57 7.26 -14.10
C LEU A 242 17.78 7.25 -15.03
N TYR A 243 17.58 7.07 -16.33
CA TYR A 243 18.66 7.10 -17.33
C TYR A 243 19.49 8.38 -17.22
N ASN A 244 18.83 9.54 -17.13
CA ASN A 244 19.51 10.83 -16.96
C ASN A 244 20.37 10.89 -15.69
N ILE A 245 19.91 10.27 -14.59
CA ILE A 245 20.62 10.22 -13.31
C ILE A 245 21.86 9.31 -13.40
N ILE A 246 21.74 8.12 -13.99
CA ILE A 246 22.79 7.08 -13.87
C ILE A 246 23.68 6.92 -15.11
N GLN A 247 23.36 7.51 -16.26
CA GLN A 247 24.11 7.26 -17.52
C GLN A 247 25.61 7.53 -17.43
N HIS A 248 26.02 8.52 -16.64
CA HIS A 248 27.42 8.90 -16.47
C HIS A 248 28.26 7.82 -15.74
N LYS A 249 27.62 6.82 -15.12
CA LYS A 249 28.27 5.70 -14.41
C LYS A 249 28.65 4.52 -15.32
N PHE A 250 28.41 4.64 -16.62
CA PHE A 250 28.59 3.57 -17.61
C PHE A 250 29.50 4.03 -18.75
N GLU A 251 30.27 3.09 -19.32
CA GLU A 251 31.16 3.38 -20.43
C GLU A 251 30.39 3.64 -21.73
N ARG A 252 29.19 3.05 -21.83
CA ARG A 252 28.27 3.26 -22.94
C ARG A 252 26.85 3.35 -22.42
N SER A 253 26.08 4.29 -22.95
CA SER A 253 24.68 4.48 -22.62
C SER A 253 23.84 4.69 -23.88
N GLY A 254 22.68 4.04 -23.93
CA GLY A 254 21.73 4.16 -25.04
C GLY A 254 20.29 4.11 -24.57
N PHE A 255 19.44 4.91 -25.22
CA PHE A 255 17.99 4.86 -25.07
C PHE A 255 17.39 4.61 -26.45
N LEU A 256 16.64 3.51 -26.58
CA LEU A 256 15.94 3.15 -27.81
C LEU A 256 14.43 3.36 -27.61
N ALA A 257 13.93 4.47 -28.15
CA ALA A 257 12.51 4.82 -28.14
C ALA A 257 11.70 4.01 -29.15
N ASP A 258 10.40 3.84 -28.87
CA ASP A 258 9.38 3.37 -29.82
C ASP A 258 9.73 2.05 -30.52
N VAL A 259 10.15 1.04 -29.73
CA VAL A 259 10.59 -0.25 -30.26
C VAL A 259 9.47 -0.95 -31.03
N ARG A 260 8.26 -1.00 -30.46
CA ARG A 260 7.06 -1.52 -31.14
C ARG A 260 6.84 -0.86 -32.50
N GLU A 261 6.70 0.46 -32.52
CA GLU A 261 6.34 1.21 -33.73
C GLU A 261 7.39 1.04 -34.83
N THR A 262 8.67 1.12 -34.48
CA THR A 262 9.76 0.94 -35.46
C THR A 262 9.75 -0.48 -36.04
N SER A 263 9.49 -1.51 -35.22
CA SER A 263 9.48 -2.91 -35.67
C SER A 263 8.40 -3.24 -36.70
N GLN A 264 7.27 -2.51 -36.67
CA GLN A 264 6.11 -2.76 -37.53
C GLN A 264 6.29 -2.20 -38.95
N ARG A 265 7.28 -1.33 -39.17
CA ARG A 265 7.58 -0.75 -40.49
C ARG A 265 8.24 -1.80 -41.42
N PRO A 266 8.14 -1.65 -42.75
CA PRO A 266 8.89 -2.50 -43.68
C PRO A 266 10.40 -2.43 -43.38
N ASN A 267 11.08 -3.58 -43.24
CA ASN A 267 12.47 -3.69 -42.78
C ASN A 267 12.76 -3.11 -41.36
N GLY A 268 11.72 -2.89 -40.55
CA GLY A 268 11.80 -2.24 -39.24
C GLY A 268 12.73 -2.93 -38.24
N LEU A 269 12.90 -4.25 -38.33
CA LEU A 269 13.83 -5.01 -37.48
C LEU A 269 15.30 -4.63 -37.73
N VAL A 270 15.68 -4.37 -38.98
CA VAL A 270 17.05 -3.91 -39.32
C VAL A 270 17.22 -2.43 -38.94
N GLU A 271 16.17 -1.62 -39.11
CA GLU A 271 16.19 -0.23 -38.63
C GLU A 271 16.36 -0.14 -37.12
N LEU A 272 15.72 -1.03 -36.35
CA LEU A 272 15.90 -1.13 -34.90
C LEU A 272 17.35 -1.38 -34.51
N GLN A 273 18.03 -2.30 -35.20
CA GLN A 273 19.45 -2.58 -34.95
C GLN A 273 20.33 -1.36 -35.27
N LYS A 274 20.06 -0.68 -36.39
CA LYS A 274 20.77 0.56 -36.76
C LYS A 274 20.56 1.67 -35.73
N LYS A 275 19.32 1.86 -35.25
CA LYS A 275 19.00 2.81 -34.18
C LYS A 275 19.69 2.45 -32.87
N LEU A 276 19.73 1.18 -32.48
CA LEU A 276 20.44 0.74 -31.28
C LEU A 276 21.95 1.03 -31.37
N LEU A 277 22.57 0.68 -32.50
CA LEU A 277 23.99 0.94 -32.74
C LEU A 277 24.29 2.44 -32.71
N LEU A 278 23.44 3.27 -33.31
CA LEU A 278 23.56 4.72 -33.24
C LEU A 278 23.39 5.24 -31.80
N ALA A 279 22.42 4.70 -31.04
CA ALA A 279 22.15 5.12 -29.67
C ALA A 279 23.33 4.82 -28.73
N ILE A 280 23.98 3.67 -28.87
CA ILE A 280 25.09 3.22 -28.01
C ILE A 280 26.45 3.76 -28.48
N LEU A 281 26.73 3.68 -29.78
CA LEU A 281 28.05 4.00 -30.35
C LEU A 281 28.16 5.45 -30.85
N LYS A 282 27.05 6.19 -30.87
CA LYS A 282 26.94 7.58 -31.35
C LYS A 282 27.45 7.79 -32.79
N ARG A 283 27.50 6.71 -33.60
CA ARG A 283 27.91 6.72 -35.01
C ARG A 283 27.08 5.71 -35.80
N SER A 284 26.79 6.03 -37.06
CA SER A 284 26.08 5.12 -37.97
C SER A 284 26.94 3.90 -38.31
N HIS A 285 26.30 2.74 -38.38
CA HIS A 285 26.90 1.51 -38.90
C HIS A 285 25.94 0.91 -39.92
N GLU A 286 26.50 0.36 -40.99
CA GLU A 286 25.73 -0.40 -41.96
C GLU A 286 25.40 -1.78 -41.40
N VAL A 287 24.15 -2.18 -41.61
CA VAL A 287 23.63 -3.50 -41.26
C VAL A 287 22.84 -3.97 -42.48
N SER A 288 23.33 -5.02 -43.13
CA SER A 288 22.77 -5.56 -44.38
C SER A 288 21.51 -6.38 -44.13
N ASN A 289 21.51 -7.16 -43.05
CA ASN A 289 20.40 -8.04 -42.66
C ASN A 289 20.35 -8.24 -41.14
N SER A 290 19.24 -8.77 -40.63
CA SER A 290 19.00 -8.90 -39.19
C SER A 290 19.95 -9.84 -38.46
N HIS A 291 20.42 -10.91 -39.11
CA HIS A 291 21.31 -11.89 -38.47
C HIS A 291 22.71 -11.32 -38.30
N GLU A 292 23.24 -10.67 -39.34
CA GLU A 292 24.52 -9.96 -39.26
C GLU A 292 24.48 -8.85 -38.19
N GLY A 293 23.36 -8.13 -38.10
CA GLY A 293 23.18 -7.08 -37.09
C GLY A 293 23.29 -7.59 -35.65
N VAL A 294 22.78 -8.80 -35.35
CA VAL A 294 22.88 -9.41 -34.02
C VAL A 294 24.34 -9.62 -33.62
N GLU A 295 25.16 -10.20 -34.50
CA GLU A 295 26.58 -10.45 -34.26
C GLU A 295 27.36 -9.14 -34.09
N VAL A 296 27.04 -8.12 -34.89
CA VAL A 296 27.62 -6.78 -34.79
C VAL A 296 27.28 -6.14 -33.44
N ILE A 297 26.03 -6.25 -32.98
CA ILE A 297 25.60 -5.72 -31.69
C ILE A 297 26.35 -6.42 -30.54
N LYS A 298 26.39 -7.76 -30.51
CA LYS A 298 27.10 -8.51 -29.47
C LYS A 298 28.57 -8.13 -29.40
N LYS A 299 29.26 -8.11 -30.54
CA LYS A 299 30.70 -7.89 -30.61
C LYS A 299 31.11 -6.43 -30.42
N ILE A 300 30.40 -5.50 -31.09
CA ILE A 300 30.81 -4.09 -31.19
C ILE A 300 30.07 -3.22 -30.19
N ALA A 301 28.77 -3.41 -29.96
CA ALA A 301 27.96 -2.55 -29.11
C ALA A 301 28.04 -2.95 -27.63
N PHE A 302 27.90 -4.25 -27.32
CA PHE A 302 27.94 -4.74 -25.95
C PHE A 302 29.37 -5.07 -25.50
N GLY A 303 30.11 -5.89 -26.25
CA GLY A 303 31.56 -6.07 -26.09
C GLY A 303 32.00 -6.31 -24.63
N ARG A 304 33.24 -5.91 -24.28
CA ARG A 304 33.77 -5.95 -22.90
C ARG A 304 33.52 -4.65 -22.11
N LYS A 305 32.49 -3.88 -22.47
CA LYS A 305 32.23 -2.54 -21.93
C LYS A 305 31.01 -2.55 -21.03
N LYS A 306 31.04 -1.79 -19.93
CA LYS A 306 29.89 -1.63 -19.03
C LYS A 306 28.81 -0.79 -19.71
N VAL A 307 27.65 -1.38 -20.01
CA VAL A 307 26.56 -0.73 -20.78
C VAL A 307 25.35 -0.41 -19.91
N LEU A 308 24.78 0.79 -20.08
CA LEU A 308 23.40 1.12 -19.69
C LEU A 308 22.52 1.17 -20.94
N LEU A 309 21.45 0.37 -20.96
CA LEU A 309 20.53 0.34 -22.09
C LEU A 309 19.08 0.43 -21.63
N VAL A 310 18.31 1.36 -22.21
CA VAL A 310 16.85 1.42 -22.04
C VAL A 310 16.19 1.07 -23.37
N LEU A 311 15.29 0.09 -23.35
CA LEU A 311 14.43 -0.30 -24.47
C LEU A 311 13.00 0.09 -24.14
N ASP A 312 12.46 1.06 -24.86
CA ASP A 312 11.13 1.61 -24.58
C ASP A 312 10.06 1.01 -25.50
N ASP A 313 8.94 0.60 -24.92
CA ASP A 313 7.73 0.10 -25.60
C ASP A 313 7.97 -1.20 -26.40
N VAL A 314 8.55 -2.20 -25.73
CA VAL A 314 8.70 -3.58 -26.27
C VAL A 314 7.40 -4.35 -26.12
N ASP A 315 6.92 -5.01 -27.18
CA ASP A 315 5.68 -5.81 -27.16
C ASP A 315 5.84 -7.21 -27.78
N ASN A 316 7.03 -7.58 -28.28
CA ASN A 316 7.26 -8.88 -28.89
C ASN A 316 8.65 -9.44 -28.58
N VAL A 317 8.70 -10.73 -28.24
CA VAL A 317 9.94 -11.52 -28.02
C VAL A 317 10.94 -11.42 -29.18
N GLN A 318 10.46 -11.32 -30.42
CA GLN A 318 11.34 -11.19 -31.59
C GLN A 318 12.16 -9.89 -31.59
N GLN A 319 11.62 -8.80 -31.01
CA GLN A 319 12.35 -7.53 -30.89
C GLN A 319 13.59 -7.72 -30.00
N LEU A 320 13.44 -8.40 -28.86
CA LEU A 320 14.55 -8.68 -27.94
C LEU A 320 15.62 -9.58 -28.58
N LYS A 321 15.20 -10.62 -29.32
CA LYS A 321 16.12 -11.52 -30.04
C LYS A 321 16.98 -10.77 -31.06
N VAL A 322 16.35 -9.94 -31.90
CA VAL A 322 17.05 -9.19 -32.95
C VAL A 322 17.97 -8.11 -32.37
N LEU A 323 17.65 -7.59 -31.18
CA LEU A 323 18.49 -6.65 -30.45
C LEU A 323 19.56 -7.33 -29.58
N ALA A 324 19.70 -8.66 -29.67
CA ALA A 324 20.69 -9.46 -28.93
C ALA A 324 20.58 -9.30 -27.40
N ILE A 325 19.36 -9.14 -26.89
CA ILE A 325 19.12 -8.93 -25.46
C ILE A 325 19.05 -10.27 -24.74
N ASP A 326 20.15 -10.66 -24.13
CA ASP A 326 20.29 -11.80 -23.23
C ASP A 326 21.41 -11.49 -22.21
N ARG A 327 21.43 -12.18 -21.05
CA ARG A 327 22.41 -11.86 -19.99
C ARG A 327 23.86 -12.11 -20.40
N ASP A 328 24.09 -13.08 -21.27
CA ASP A 328 25.42 -13.52 -21.71
C ASP A 328 26.06 -12.54 -22.70
N SER A 329 25.25 -11.72 -23.36
CA SER A 329 25.71 -10.76 -24.37
C SER A 329 26.32 -9.49 -23.78
N PHE A 330 26.16 -9.23 -22.48
CA PHE A 330 26.65 -8.01 -21.83
C PHE A 330 27.85 -8.26 -20.90
N ALA A 331 28.72 -7.25 -20.77
CA ALA A 331 29.80 -7.30 -19.79
C ALA A 331 29.28 -7.10 -18.35
N HIS A 332 30.03 -7.63 -17.39
CA HIS A 332 29.83 -7.44 -15.96
C HIS A 332 29.57 -5.96 -15.60
N GLY A 333 28.64 -5.73 -14.68
CA GLY A 333 28.22 -4.39 -14.27
C GLY A 333 27.24 -3.69 -15.23
N SER A 334 26.85 -4.30 -16.35
CA SER A 334 25.85 -3.71 -17.26
C SER A 334 24.44 -3.69 -16.65
N ARG A 335 23.63 -2.72 -17.06
CA ARG A 335 22.24 -2.52 -16.62
C ARG A 335 21.32 -2.32 -17.82
N ILE A 336 20.25 -3.10 -17.88
CA ILE A 336 19.29 -3.05 -18.97
C ILE A 336 17.89 -2.84 -18.38
N ILE A 337 17.17 -1.86 -18.91
CA ILE A 337 15.81 -1.50 -18.51
C ILE A 337 14.91 -1.69 -19.73
N ILE A 338 13.82 -2.44 -19.57
CA ILE A 338 12.88 -2.72 -20.65
C ILE A 338 11.50 -2.24 -20.23
N THR A 339 10.89 -1.30 -20.94
CA THR A 339 9.49 -0.92 -20.68
C THR A 339 8.56 -1.73 -21.59
N THR A 340 7.48 -2.25 -21.02
CA THR A 340 6.49 -3.05 -21.77
C THR A 340 5.09 -2.92 -21.18
N ARG A 341 4.09 -3.20 -22.02
CA ARG A 341 2.69 -3.38 -21.61
C ARG A 341 2.30 -4.86 -21.56
N ASP A 342 3.17 -5.76 -22.02
CA ASP A 342 2.89 -7.20 -22.13
C ASP A 342 3.99 -7.99 -21.39
N LYS A 343 3.64 -8.53 -20.23
CA LYS A 343 4.54 -9.34 -19.41
C LYS A 343 5.07 -10.55 -20.17
N SER A 344 4.30 -11.09 -21.11
CA SER A 344 4.69 -12.25 -21.89
C SER A 344 5.90 -12.00 -22.80
N SER A 345 6.12 -10.74 -23.22
CA SER A 345 7.28 -10.34 -24.02
C SER A 345 8.60 -10.50 -23.26
N LEU A 346 8.56 -10.50 -21.92
CA LEU A 346 9.74 -10.65 -21.06
C LEU A 346 10.06 -12.12 -20.71
N LYS A 347 9.16 -13.08 -20.98
CA LYS A 347 9.30 -14.48 -20.56
C LYS A 347 10.58 -15.15 -21.08
N ILE A 348 11.08 -14.74 -22.25
CA ILE A 348 12.33 -15.29 -22.83
C ILE A 348 13.59 -14.96 -22.00
N LEU A 349 13.52 -13.91 -21.18
CA LEU A 349 14.65 -13.44 -20.39
C LEU A 349 14.76 -14.14 -19.02
N GLU A 350 13.80 -15.00 -18.68
CA GLU A 350 13.73 -15.76 -17.42
C GLU A 350 13.96 -14.85 -16.19
N LEU A 351 13.32 -13.68 -16.20
CA LEU A 351 13.43 -12.70 -15.11
C LEU A 351 12.75 -13.23 -13.84
N GLY A 352 13.39 -13.05 -12.69
CA GLY A 352 12.77 -13.32 -11.39
C GLY A 352 11.72 -12.26 -11.01
N GLU A 353 10.93 -12.52 -9.97
CA GLU A 353 9.92 -11.56 -9.48
C GLU A 353 10.56 -10.22 -9.08
N ASN A 354 11.74 -10.25 -8.45
CA ASN A 354 12.52 -9.05 -8.08
C ASN A 354 13.21 -8.36 -9.27
N GLU A 355 12.90 -8.75 -10.51
CA GLU A 355 13.40 -8.14 -11.75
C GLU A 355 12.27 -7.57 -12.61
N ILE A 356 11.02 -7.67 -12.16
CA ILE A 356 9.87 -7.04 -12.79
C ILE A 356 9.36 -5.96 -11.86
N TYR A 357 9.40 -4.71 -12.31
CA TYR A 357 8.87 -3.56 -11.59
C TYR A 357 7.53 -3.16 -12.20
N GLU A 358 6.49 -3.13 -11.38
CA GLU A 358 5.19 -2.59 -11.75
C GLU A 358 4.97 -1.23 -11.08
N PRO A 359 5.04 -0.11 -11.81
CA PRO A 359 4.88 1.22 -11.20
C PRO A 359 3.48 1.44 -10.63
N GLU A 360 3.43 2.01 -9.44
CA GLU A 360 2.18 2.41 -8.80
C GLU A 360 1.58 3.66 -9.46
N LYS A 361 0.24 3.73 -9.40
CA LYS A 361 -0.53 4.92 -9.82
C LYS A 361 -0.22 6.09 -8.90
N LEU A 362 -0.50 7.31 -9.37
CA LEU A 362 -0.42 8.49 -8.52
C LEU A 362 -1.48 8.42 -7.42
N ASP A 363 -1.11 8.78 -6.20
CA ASP A 363 -2.07 8.94 -5.11
C ASP A 363 -3.00 10.14 -5.34
N LYS A 364 -3.97 10.36 -4.46
CA LYS A 364 -4.96 11.44 -4.64
C LYS A 364 -4.34 12.84 -4.63
N ASN A 365 -3.30 13.06 -3.84
CA ASN A 365 -2.61 14.34 -3.71
C ASN A 365 -1.69 14.57 -4.90
N GLU A 366 -0.84 13.58 -5.22
CA GLU A 366 0.02 13.58 -6.42
C GLU A 366 -0.83 13.81 -7.69
N SER A 367 -1.99 13.17 -7.77
CA SER A 367 -2.89 13.30 -8.91
C SER A 367 -3.50 14.70 -9.01
N LEU A 368 -3.90 15.29 -7.89
CA LEU A 368 -4.44 16.64 -7.83
C LEU A 368 -3.39 17.68 -8.22
N GLU A 369 -2.16 17.50 -7.74
CA GLU A 369 -1.04 18.38 -8.07
C GLU A 369 -0.73 18.32 -9.58
N LEU A 370 -0.56 17.12 -10.15
CA LEU A 370 -0.27 16.96 -11.57
C LEU A 370 -1.40 17.53 -12.44
N PHE A 371 -2.66 17.28 -12.09
CA PHE A 371 -3.80 17.87 -12.79
C PHE A 371 -3.78 19.40 -12.73
N SER A 372 -3.49 19.97 -11.56
CA SER A 372 -3.45 21.42 -11.34
C SER A 372 -2.40 22.12 -12.19
N TRP A 373 -1.22 21.53 -12.33
CA TRP A 373 -0.17 22.09 -13.20
C TRP A 373 -0.59 22.18 -14.67
N HIS A 374 -1.44 21.27 -15.12
CA HIS A 374 -1.96 21.23 -16.48
C HIS A 374 -3.20 22.13 -16.68
N ALA A 375 -4.10 22.19 -15.69
CA ALA A 375 -5.32 22.99 -15.74
C ALA A 375 -5.12 24.48 -15.40
N PHE A 376 -4.33 24.77 -14.36
CA PHE A 376 -4.21 26.10 -13.75
C PHE A 376 -2.82 26.71 -13.84
N LYS A 377 -1.78 25.89 -14.10
CA LYS A 377 -0.35 26.29 -14.03
C LYS A 377 0.14 26.58 -12.62
N GLU A 378 -0.53 25.98 -11.63
CA GLU A 378 -0.20 26.00 -10.20
C GLU A 378 -0.24 24.56 -9.67
N ASP A 379 0.34 24.32 -8.51
CA ASP A 379 0.36 23.01 -7.84
C ASP A 379 -0.96 22.65 -7.14
N HIS A 380 -1.87 23.61 -7.00
CA HIS A 380 -3.20 23.40 -6.43
C HIS A 380 -4.30 24.04 -7.30
N PRO A 381 -5.55 23.54 -7.25
CA PRO A 381 -6.66 24.21 -7.90
C PRO A 381 -7.10 25.43 -7.08
N PRO A 382 -7.69 26.45 -7.72
CA PRO A 382 -8.46 27.49 -7.03
C PRO A 382 -9.58 26.89 -6.17
N GLU A 383 -9.94 27.54 -5.04
CA GLU A 383 -10.94 27.00 -4.08
C GLU A 383 -12.30 26.69 -4.73
N ASP A 384 -12.76 27.53 -5.66
CA ASP A 384 -14.01 27.36 -6.40
C ASP A 384 -13.97 26.17 -7.39
N HIS A 385 -12.78 25.75 -7.83
CA HIS A 385 -12.56 24.62 -8.73
C HIS A 385 -12.14 23.32 -8.02
N LEU A 386 -11.89 23.36 -6.71
CA LEU A 386 -11.36 22.23 -5.95
C LEU A 386 -12.26 20.99 -6.02
N ASN A 387 -13.58 21.16 -5.84
CA ASN A 387 -14.53 20.04 -5.88
C ASN A 387 -14.66 19.41 -7.27
N LEU A 388 -14.61 20.22 -8.33
CA LEU A 388 -14.66 19.72 -9.72
C LEU A 388 -13.34 19.03 -10.09
N SER A 389 -12.22 19.58 -9.67
CA SER A 389 -10.88 18.99 -9.85
C SER A 389 -10.79 17.63 -9.17
N ARG A 390 -11.30 17.49 -7.94
CA ARG A 390 -11.39 16.19 -7.23
C ARG A 390 -12.20 15.17 -8.00
N GLN A 391 -13.32 15.56 -8.62
CA GLN A 391 -14.13 14.65 -9.44
C GLN A 391 -13.38 14.17 -10.69
N ILE A 392 -12.61 15.05 -11.34
CA ILE A 392 -11.81 14.70 -12.53
C ILE A 392 -10.62 13.81 -12.16
N VAL A 393 -9.92 14.15 -11.07
CA VAL A 393 -8.81 13.33 -10.53
C VAL A 393 -9.30 11.94 -10.18
N HIS A 394 -10.47 11.85 -9.55
CA HIS A 394 -11.12 10.58 -9.24
C HIS A 394 -11.45 9.79 -10.51
N TYR A 395 -12.02 10.44 -11.54
CA TYR A 395 -12.29 9.83 -12.84
C TYR A 395 -11.02 9.32 -13.55
N ALA A 396 -9.91 10.07 -13.47
CA ALA A 396 -8.62 9.66 -14.03
C ALA A 396 -7.98 8.47 -13.27
N GLY A 397 -8.38 8.24 -12.02
CA GLY A 397 -7.98 7.08 -11.22
C GLY A 397 -6.47 6.96 -11.01
N GLY A 398 -5.77 8.10 -10.90
CA GLY A 398 -4.32 8.16 -10.66
C GLY A 398 -3.43 7.88 -11.87
N LEU A 399 -3.97 7.89 -13.08
CA LEU A 399 -3.20 7.67 -14.32
C LEU A 399 -2.58 9.00 -14.81
N PRO A 400 -1.24 9.17 -14.79
CA PRO A 400 -0.56 10.44 -15.15
C PRO A 400 -1.01 11.00 -16.50
N LEU A 401 -1.00 10.17 -17.54
CA LEU A 401 -1.38 10.61 -18.89
C LEU A 401 -2.83 11.11 -18.98
N ALA A 402 -3.76 10.51 -18.22
CA ALA A 402 -5.14 10.96 -18.19
C ALA A 402 -5.26 12.31 -17.49
N LEU A 403 -4.53 12.51 -16.39
CA LEU A 403 -4.50 13.77 -15.64
C LEU A 403 -3.93 14.92 -16.50
N GLU A 404 -2.85 14.66 -17.25
CA GLU A 404 -2.25 15.66 -18.15
C GLU A 404 -3.21 16.08 -19.28
N ILE A 405 -3.88 15.10 -19.91
CA ILE A 405 -4.85 15.35 -21.00
C ILE A 405 -6.08 16.09 -20.48
N LEU A 406 -6.65 15.63 -19.36
CA LEU A 406 -7.83 16.25 -18.77
C LEU A 406 -7.50 17.66 -18.25
N GLY A 407 -6.37 17.85 -17.56
CA GLY A 407 -5.95 19.17 -17.11
C GLY A 407 -5.81 20.14 -18.30
N SER A 408 -5.20 19.69 -19.39
CA SER A 408 -5.08 20.49 -20.61
C SER A 408 -6.42 20.78 -21.27
N TYR A 409 -7.37 19.84 -21.23
CA TYR A 409 -8.72 19.97 -21.78
C TYR A 409 -9.57 21.02 -21.05
N PHE A 410 -9.38 21.14 -19.73
CA PHE A 410 -10.15 22.06 -18.88
C PHE A 410 -9.48 23.43 -18.69
N ARG A 411 -8.29 23.63 -19.27
CA ARG A 411 -7.50 24.85 -19.09
C ARG A 411 -8.21 26.08 -19.66
N GLY A 412 -8.48 27.06 -18.80
CA GLY A 412 -9.08 28.35 -19.18
C GLY A 412 -10.60 28.31 -19.43
N GLU A 413 -11.26 27.19 -19.14
CA GLU A 413 -12.71 27.04 -19.25
C GLU A 413 -13.43 27.52 -17.97
N SER A 414 -14.69 27.96 -18.09
CA SER A 414 -15.51 28.40 -16.95
C SER A 414 -16.16 27.24 -16.19
N ILE A 415 -16.52 27.45 -14.92
CA ILE A 415 -17.20 26.45 -14.06
C ILE A 415 -18.40 25.76 -14.74
N PRO A 416 -19.34 26.46 -15.40
CA PRO A 416 -20.45 25.79 -16.10
C PRO A 416 -19.99 24.89 -17.26
N GLN A 417 -18.91 25.26 -17.95
CA GLN A 417 -18.33 24.41 -19.00
C GLN A 417 -17.65 23.18 -18.40
N TRP A 418 -17.02 23.32 -17.23
CA TRP A 418 -16.48 22.18 -16.49
C TRP A 418 -17.57 21.18 -16.11
N GLU A 419 -18.67 21.64 -15.51
CA GLU A 419 -19.81 20.79 -15.12
C GLU A 419 -20.39 20.04 -16.33
N SER A 420 -20.60 20.76 -17.43
CA SER A 420 -21.09 20.18 -18.69
C SER A 420 -20.13 19.13 -19.26
N ALA A 421 -18.83 19.41 -19.26
CA ALA A 421 -17.86 18.46 -19.82
C ALA A 421 -17.61 17.26 -18.89
N ILE A 422 -17.67 17.43 -17.56
CA ILE A 422 -17.67 16.31 -16.60
C ILE A 422 -18.90 15.42 -16.83
N ALA A 423 -20.09 16.01 -17.01
CA ALA A 423 -21.30 15.26 -17.33
C ALA A 423 -21.17 14.49 -18.66
N LYS A 424 -20.45 15.05 -19.64
CA LYS A 424 -20.11 14.35 -20.90
C LYS A 424 -19.12 13.21 -20.68
N LEU A 425 -18.02 13.43 -19.93
CA LEU A 425 -16.98 12.43 -19.67
C LEU A 425 -17.52 11.19 -18.94
N ARG A 426 -18.51 11.37 -18.06
CA ARG A 426 -19.23 10.25 -17.42
C ARG A 426 -19.97 9.35 -18.41
N LYS A 427 -20.33 9.86 -19.58
CA LYS A 427 -21.06 9.12 -20.63
C LYS A 427 -20.15 8.64 -21.75
N ILE A 428 -19.19 9.47 -22.14
CA ILE A 428 -18.32 9.24 -23.30
C ILE A 428 -16.90 9.63 -22.86
N PRO A 429 -15.98 8.65 -22.74
CA PRO A 429 -14.59 8.94 -22.39
C PRO A 429 -13.90 9.78 -23.47
N ALA A 430 -12.84 10.51 -23.09
CA ALA A 430 -12.08 11.34 -24.03
C ALA A 430 -11.30 10.50 -25.06
N ASP A 431 -11.50 10.79 -26.35
CA ASP A 431 -10.92 10.05 -27.49
C ASP A 431 -9.39 9.93 -27.43
N ASP A 432 -8.69 10.98 -27.01
CA ASP A 432 -7.22 10.98 -26.93
C ASP A 432 -6.69 9.99 -25.89
N ILE A 433 -7.41 9.84 -24.77
CA ILE A 433 -7.08 8.87 -23.72
C ILE A 433 -7.40 7.46 -24.21
N LEU A 434 -8.60 7.28 -24.80
CA LEU A 434 -9.01 6.01 -25.39
C LEU A 434 -8.00 5.51 -26.42
N GLY A 435 -7.52 6.38 -27.32
CA GLY A 435 -6.52 6.01 -28.32
C GLY A 435 -5.24 5.41 -27.73
N LYS A 436 -4.77 5.93 -26.58
CA LYS A 436 -3.56 5.43 -25.90
C LYS A 436 -3.79 4.16 -25.10
N LEU A 437 -4.98 3.99 -24.51
CA LEU A 437 -5.37 2.76 -23.81
C LEU A 437 -5.67 1.62 -24.79
N LYS A 438 -6.27 1.93 -25.93
CA LYS A 438 -6.73 0.98 -26.95
C LYS A 438 -5.59 0.22 -27.63
N ILE A 439 -4.36 0.73 -27.59
CA ILE A 439 -3.16 0.03 -28.11
C ILE A 439 -3.04 -1.40 -27.56
N SER A 440 -3.28 -1.60 -26.25
CA SER A 440 -3.21 -2.93 -25.64
C SER A 440 -4.37 -3.84 -26.09
N TYR A 441 -5.53 -3.26 -26.40
CA TYR A 441 -6.71 -3.96 -26.91
C TYR A 441 -6.60 -4.31 -28.40
N ASP A 442 -6.13 -3.38 -29.23
CA ASP A 442 -6.04 -3.55 -30.69
C ASP A 442 -5.06 -4.67 -31.09
N SER A 443 -4.06 -4.92 -30.24
CA SER A 443 -3.09 -6.01 -30.41
C SER A 443 -3.58 -7.38 -29.92
N LEU A 444 -4.79 -7.48 -29.36
CA LEU A 444 -5.42 -8.74 -28.99
C LEU A 444 -5.95 -9.49 -30.22
N SER A 445 -6.04 -10.81 -30.13
CA SER A 445 -6.80 -11.61 -31.09
C SER A 445 -8.30 -11.30 -30.98
N GLU A 446 -9.06 -11.53 -32.05
CA GLU A 446 -10.52 -11.28 -32.06
C GLU A 446 -11.27 -12.04 -30.97
N GLN A 447 -10.77 -13.22 -30.58
CA GLN A 447 -11.32 -14.00 -29.47
C GLN A 447 -11.06 -13.32 -28.11
N LEU A 448 -9.84 -12.83 -27.88
CA LEU A 448 -9.47 -12.10 -26.67
C LEU A 448 -10.17 -10.74 -26.57
N LYS A 449 -10.42 -10.07 -27.69
CA LYS A 449 -11.21 -8.85 -27.73
C LYS A 449 -12.63 -9.09 -27.19
N LYS A 450 -13.32 -10.14 -27.67
CA LYS A 450 -14.66 -10.49 -27.18
C LYS A 450 -14.66 -10.78 -25.68
N LEU A 451 -13.67 -11.54 -25.21
CA LEU A 451 -13.48 -11.86 -23.80
C LEU A 451 -13.23 -10.59 -22.94
N PHE A 452 -12.39 -9.68 -23.43
CA PHE A 452 -12.14 -8.41 -22.77
C PHE A 452 -13.44 -7.59 -22.63
N LEU A 453 -14.25 -7.52 -23.68
CA LEU A 453 -15.54 -6.81 -23.66
C LEU A 453 -16.55 -7.48 -22.72
N ASP A 454 -16.62 -8.81 -22.70
CA ASP A 454 -17.46 -9.53 -21.72
C ASP A 454 -17.00 -9.24 -20.30
N THR A 455 -15.69 -9.19 -20.07
CA THR A 455 -15.12 -8.89 -18.76
C THR A 455 -15.46 -7.47 -18.32
N ALA A 456 -15.25 -6.48 -19.19
CA ALA A 456 -15.53 -5.07 -18.90
C ALA A 456 -17.02 -4.78 -18.63
N CYS A 457 -17.91 -5.53 -19.27
CA CYS A 457 -19.36 -5.33 -19.12
C CYS A 457 -19.98 -6.16 -17.98
N PHE A 458 -19.47 -7.37 -17.69
CA PHE A 458 -20.18 -8.32 -16.82
C PHE A 458 -19.34 -8.98 -15.71
N PHE A 459 -18.01 -9.03 -15.81
CA PHE A 459 -17.18 -9.82 -14.87
C PHE A 459 -16.22 -9.02 -13.99
N VAL A 460 -16.27 -7.69 -14.02
CA VAL A 460 -15.54 -6.87 -13.04
C VAL A 460 -16.12 -7.10 -11.65
N GLY A 461 -15.27 -7.38 -10.66
CA GLY A 461 -15.65 -7.74 -9.28
C GLY A 461 -15.99 -9.22 -9.09
N ILE A 462 -16.07 -10.00 -10.17
CA ILE A 462 -16.43 -11.42 -10.11
C ILE A 462 -15.18 -12.30 -9.94
N GLY A 463 -15.30 -13.33 -9.11
CA GLY A 463 -14.25 -14.32 -8.87
C GLY A 463 -13.74 -14.98 -10.16
N ARG A 464 -12.42 -15.18 -10.26
CA ARG A 464 -11.76 -15.73 -11.44
C ARG A 464 -12.25 -17.13 -11.81
N ASP A 465 -12.32 -18.05 -10.85
CA ASP A 465 -12.73 -19.44 -11.11
C ASP A 465 -14.16 -19.53 -11.68
N PHE A 466 -15.09 -18.77 -11.11
CA PHE A 466 -16.46 -18.64 -11.61
C PHE A 466 -16.48 -18.10 -13.06
N THR A 467 -15.72 -17.03 -13.30
CA THR A 467 -15.62 -16.41 -14.63
C THR A 467 -15.03 -17.38 -15.66
N VAL A 468 -13.91 -18.05 -15.35
CA VAL A 468 -13.29 -19.06 -16.21
C VAL A 468 -14.29 -20.14 -16.59
N LYS A 469 -15.02 -20.70 -15.62
CA LYS A 469 -15.97 -21.80 -15.84
C LYS A 469 -17.17 -21.39 -16.71
N ILE A 470 -17.68 -20.17 -16.58
CA ILE A 470 -18.73 -19.64 -17.47
C ILE A 470 -18.19 -19.54 -18.89
N LEU A 471 -17.01 -18.94 -19.03
CA LEU A 471 -16.39 -18.66 -20.32
C LEU A 471 -15.92 -19.92 -21.04
N GLU A 472 -15.53 -20.98 -20.32
CA GLU A 472 -15.31 -22.32 -20.88
C GLU A 472 -16.53 -22.84 -21.64
N GLY A 473 -17.75 -22.38 -21.28
CA GLY A 473 -18.97 -22.65 -22.02
C GLY A 473 -18.99 -22.13 -23.47
N TYR A 474 -18.05 -21.25 -23.83
CA TYR A 474 -17.78 -20.82 -25.21
C TYR A 474 -16.90 -21.79 -26.01
N ASP A 475 -16.53 -22.95 -25.44
CA ASP A 475 -15.56 -23.90 -26.01
C ASP A 475 -14.17 -23.28 -26.20
N ILE A 476 -13.74 -22.44 -25.25
CA ILE A 476 -12.44 -21.76 -25.25
C ILE A 476 -11.61 -22.16 -24.03
N PHE A 477 -10.27 -22.13 -24.15
CA PHE A 477 -9.35 -22.32 -23.02
C PHE A 477 -9.29 -21.08 -22.12
N ALA A 478 -10.39 -20.76 -21.44
CA ALA A 478 -10.64 -19.48 -20.78
C ALA A 478 -9.55 -19.10 -19.76
N ASP A 479 -9.04 -20.04 -18.95
CA ASP A 479 -8.01 -19.73 -17.94
C ASP A 479 -6.74 -19.11 -18.55
N ASN A 480 -6.27 -19.68 -19.66
CA ASN A 480 -5.10 -19.17 -20.37
C ASN A 480 -5.38 -17.82 -21.04
N GLU A 481 -6.59 -17.64 -21.58
CA GLU A 481 -6.97 -16.39 -22.24
C GLU A 481 -7.15 -15.23 -21.25
N ILE A 482 -7.76 -15.45 -20.08
CA ILE A 482 -7.87 -14.44 -19.01
C ILE A 482 -6.47 -14.07 -18.49
N ARG A 483 -5.57 -15.06 -18.30
CA ARG A 483 -4.16 -14.77 -17.95
C ARG A 483 -3.46 -13.89 -18.98
N LYS A 484 -3.73 -14.05 -20.28
CA LYS A 484 -3.18 -13.14 -21.31
C LYS A 484 -3.71 -11.71 -21.20
N LEU A 485 -4.96 -11.52 -20.77
CA LEU A 485 -5.48 -10.18 -20.47
C LEU A 485 -4.75 -9.57 -19.26
N ALA A 486 -4.48 -10.38 -18.23
CA ALA A 486 -3.72 -9.96 -17.05
C ALA A 486 -2.27 -9.60 -17.41
N ASP A 487 -1.57 -10.45 -18.18
CA ASP A 487 -0.22 -10.18 -18.70
C ASP A 487 -0.14 -8.86 -19.48
N ARG A 488 -1.26 -8.38 -20.04
CA ARG A 488 -1.37 -7.12 -20.80
C ARG A 488 -1.84 -5.92 -19.99
N CYS A 489 -1.93 -6.05 -18.67
CA CYS A 489 -2.44 -5.04 -17.74
C CYS A 489 -3.85 -4.53 -18.07
N LEU A 490 -4.66 -5.36 -18.76
CA LEU A 490 -6.06 -5.03 -19.04
C LEU A 490 -6.97 -5.42 -17.87
N ILE A 491 -6.54 -6.39 -17.07
CA ILE A 491 -7.16 -6.81 -15.81
C ILE A 491 -6.08 -7.06 -14.75
N LYS A 492 -6.50 -7.09 -13.48
CA LYS A 492 -5.73 -7.57 -12.33
C LYS A 492 -6.59 -8.51 -11.49
N TYR A 493 -5.95 -9.20 -10.56
CA TYR A 493 -6.63 -9.94 -9.51
C TYR A 493 -6.39 -9.22 -8.19
N ASP A 494 -7.42 -9.06 -7.38
CA ASP A 494 -7.27 -8.54 -6.02
C ASP A 494 -6.86 -9.63 -5.02
N CYS A 495 -6.81 -9.28 -3.74
CA CYS A 495 -6.48 -10.22 -2.67
C CYS A 495 -7.52 -11.35 -2.48
N HIS A 496 -8.68 -11.27 -3.13
CA HIS A 496 -9.74 -12.27 -3.10
C HIS A 496 -9.85 -13.08 -4.40
N ASP A 497 -8.88 -12.95 -5.31
CA ASP A 497 -8.88 -13.58 -6.66
C ASP A 497 -10.10 -13.13 -7.52
N GLN A 498 -10.61 -11.92 -7.28
CA GLN A 498 -11.63 -11.28 -8.11
C GLN A 498 -11.00 -10.51 -9.26
N ILE A 499 -11.67 -10.47 -10.40
CA ILE A 499 -11.21 -9.74 -11.58
C ILE A 499 -11.45 -8.25 -11.40
N VAL A 500 -10.38 -7.48 -11.32
CA VAL A 500 -10.43 -6.02 -11.24
C VAL A 500 -9.96 -5.41 -12.55
N MET A 501 -10.68 -4.39 -13.02
CA MET A 501 -10.27 -3.55 -14.14
C MET A 501 -10.09 -2.12 -13.65
N HIS A 502 -9.10 -1.43 -14.20
CA HIS A 502 -9.04 0.02 -14.05
C HIS A 502 -10.28 0.64 -14.69
N ASP A 503 -10.91 1.61 -14.02
CA ASP A 503 -12.15 2.26 -14.50
C ASP A 503 -12.03 2.74 -15.96
N MET A 504 -10.98 3.48 -16.30
CA MET A 504 -10.73 3.91 -17.69
C MET A 504 -10.56 2.77 -18.71
N ILE A 505 -10.03 1.60 -18.32
CA ILE A 505 -9.95 0.42 -19.20
C ILE A 505 -11.34 -0.20 -19.37
N ARG A 506 -12.10 -0.30 -18.28
CA ARG A 506 -13.49 -0.78 -18.30
C ARG A 506 -14.35 0.11 -19.20
N ASP A 507 -14.23 1.42 -19.04
CA ASP A 507 -14.98 2.42 -19.79
C ASP A 507 -14.56 2.48 -21.25
N MET A 508 -13.27 2.26 -21.54
CA MET A 508 -12.80 2.03 -22.92
C MET A 508 -13.48 0.81 -23.55
N GLY A 509 -13.57 -0.32 -22.84
CA GLY A 509 -14.28 -1.50 -23.32
C GLY A 509 -15.75 -1.22 -23.61
N ARG A 510 -16.43 -0.52 -22.70
CA ARG A 510 -17.84 -0.11 -22.86
C ARG A 510 -18.03 0.84 -24.05
N GLU A 511 -17.17 1.82 -24.24
CA GLU A 511 -17.25 2.73 -25.39
C GLU A 511 -16.99 1.99 -26.72
N ILE A 512 -16.08 1.00 -26.75
CA ILE A 512 -15.89 0.16 -27.95
C ILE A 512 -17.20 -0.54 -28.35
N VAL A 513 -17.94 -1.10 -27.38
CA VAL A 513 -19.25 -1.71 -27.68
C VAL A 513 -20.27 -0.66 -28.13
N ARG A 514 -20.26 0.53 -27.53
CA ARG A 514 -21.14 1.64 -27.92
C ARG A 514 -20.93 2.04 -29.40
N GLN A 515 -19.69 1.98 -29.87
CA GLN A 515 -19.28 2.33 -31.23
C GLN A 515 -19.56 1.23 -32.28
N GLU A 516 -19.95 0.02 -31.89
CA GLU A 516 -20.28 -1.06 -32.85
C GLU A 516 -21.46 -0.70 -33.75
N SER A 517 -22.44 0.04 -33.22
CA SER A 517 -23.65 0.42 -33.93
C SER A 517 -24.33 1.64 -33.30
N HIS A 518 -24.87 2.52 -34.15
CA HIS A 518 -25.79 3.58 -33.72
C HIS A 518 -27.13 3.00 -33.24
N ASP A 519 -27.61 1.92 -33.87
CA ASP A 519 -28.82 1.21 -33.44
C ASP A 519 -28.51 0.40 -32.16
N LEU A 520 -29.19 0.71 -31.05
CA LEU A 520 -28.97 0.09 -29.74
C LEU A 520 -29.12 -1.44 -29.80
N GLY A 521 -30.19 -1.95 -30.40
CA GLY A 521 -30.48 -3.38 -30.49
C GLY A 521 -29.53 -4.21 -31.37
N LYS A 522 -28.55 -3.57 -32.04
CA LYS A 522 -27.49 -4.23 -32.84
C LYS A 522 -26.12 -4.24 -32.15
N ARG A 523 -25.99 -3.68 -30.94
CA ARG A 523 -24.75 -3.76 -30.15
C ARG A 523 -24.61 -5.14 -29.52
N SER A 524 -23.38 -5.61 -29.37
CA SER A 524 -23.09 -6.96 -28.88
C SER A 524 -23.29 -7.13 -27.37
N ARG A 525 -23.10 -6.07 -26.58
CA ARG A 525 -23.46 -6.01 -25.15
C ARG A 525 -24.39 -4.83 -24.90
N LEU A 526 -25.31 -4.98 -23.97
CA LEU A 526 -26.16 -3.91 -23.44
C LEU A 526 -26.04 -3.91 -21.91
N TRP A 527 -25.54 -2.81 -21.34
CA TRP A 527 -25.31 -2.68 -19.90
C TRP A 527 -25.78 -1.33 -19.33
N TYR A 528 -26.01 -0.33 -20.18
CA TYR A 528 -26.53 0.96 -19.75
C TYR A 528 -28.05 0.88 -19.60
N LEU A 529 -28.55 1.18 -18.41
CA LEU A 529 -29.96 0.98 -18.02
C LEU A 529 -30.96 1.56 -19.03
N ASP A 530 -30.79 2.83 -19.43
CA ASP A 530 -31.72 3.50 -20.34
C ASP A 530 -31.74 2.82 -21.72
N ASP A 531 -30.55 2.48 -22.25
CA ASP A 531 -30.41 1.81 -23.54
C ASP A 531 -31.11 0.44 -23.53
N VAL A 532 -30.93 -0.32 -22.44
CA VAL A 532 -31.54 -1.65 -22.27
C VAL A 532 -33.06 -1.54 -22.19
N LEU A 533 -33.58 -0.58 -21.43
CA LEU A 533 -35.02 -0.35 -21.29
C LEU A 533 -35.67 0.07 -22.62
N GLU A 534 -35.01 0.91 -23.42
CA GLU A 534 -35.48 1.29 -24.76
C GLU A 534 -35.54 0.07 -25.68
N VAL A 535 -34.46 -0.71 -25.75
CA VAL A 535 -34.38 -1.93 -26.59
C VAL A 535 -35.45 -2.95 -26.22
N LEU A 536 -35.69 -3.15 -24.92
CA LEU A 536 -36.67 -4.12 -24.44
C LEU A 536 -38.12 -3.63 -24.60
N ARG A 537 -38.39 -2.33 -24.42
CA ARG A 537 -39.72 -1.74 -24.60
C ARG A 537 -40.16 -1.77 -26.06
N ASP A 538 -39.25 -1.43 -26.96
CA ASP A 538 -39.55 -1.33 -28.39
C ASP A 538 -39.35 -2.65 -29.14
N GLY A 539 -38.79 -3.67 -28.48
CA GLY A 539 -38.53 -4.98 -29.08
C GLY A 539 -37.54 -4.91 -30.24
N THR A 540 -36.57 -3.98 -30.18
CA THR A 540 -35.60 -3.72 -31.26
C THR A 540 -34.35 -4.59 -31.17
N GLY A 541 -34.22 -5.41 -30.12
CA GLY A 541 -33.13 -6.37 -29.94
C GLY A 541 -32.97 -7.32 -31.12
N THR A 542 -31.72 -7.64 -31.45
CA THR A 542 -31.39 -8.53 -32.58
C THR A 542 -30.46 -9.66 -32.14
N GLU A 543 -30.14 -10.56 -33.07
CA GLU A 543 -29.18 -11.65 -32.85
C GLU A 543 -27.73 -11.19 -32.63
N ALA A 544 -27.45 -9.89 -32.77
CA ALA A 544 -26.16 -9.30 -32.43
C ALA A 544 -25.93 -9.26 -30.92
N VAL A 545 -26.99 -9.15 -30.10
CA VAL A 545 -26.88 -9.03 -28.64
C VAL A 545 -26.46 -10.37 -28.03
N ASN A 546 -25.25 -10.41 -27.45
CA ASN A 546 -24.66 -11.56 -26.76
C ASN A 546 -24.76 -11.48 -25.24
N GLY A 547 -24.81 -10.27 -24.68
CA GLY A 547 -24.95 -10.04 -23.24
C GLY A 547 -25.89 -8.88 -22.93
N LEU A 548 -26.70 -9.02 -21.88
CA LEU A 548 -27.62 -7.98 -21.43
C LEU A 548 -27.64 -7.90 -19.90
N LEU A 549 -27.46 -6.69 -19.36
CA LEU A 549 -27.61 -6.37 -17.94
C LEU A 549 -28.71 -5.33 -17.76
N LEU A 550 -29.72 -5.68 -16.95
CA LEU A 550 -30.77 -4.79 -16.52
C LEU A 550 -30.85 -4.82 -15.00
N ASN A 551 -30.48 -3.71 -14.36
CA ASN A 551 -30.59 -3.55 -12.92
C ASN A 551 -31.64 -2.51 -12.56
N ALA A 552 -32.74 -2.94 -11.93
CA ALA A 552 -33.83 -2.04 -11.55
C ALA A 552 -33.49 -1.17 -10.32
N THR A 553 -32.43 -1.48 -9.55
CA THR A 553 -32.04 -0.64 -8.40
C THR A 553 -31.40 0.68 -8.83
N ASP A 554 -30.76 0.72 -10.01
CA ASP A 554 -30.09 1.91 -10.55
C ASP A 554 -31.07 3.05 -10.88
N VAL A 555 -32.36 2.71 -11.05
CA VAL A 555 -33.45 3.67 -11.29
C VAL A 555 -33.73 4.53 -10.05
N GLN A 556 -33.50 4.02 -8.83
CA GLN A 556 -33.80 4.75 -7.58
C GLN A 556 -32.68 5.71 -7.15
N VAL A 557 -31.42 5.40 -7.46
CA VAL A 557 -30.26 6.24 -7.09
C VAL A 557 -30.32 7.60 -7.78
N ASN A 558 -30.86 7.64 -9.00
CA ASN A 558 -30.99 8.87 -9.79
C ASN A 558 -32.18 9.76 -9.41
N ALA A 559 -33.07 9.33 -8.50
CA ALA A 559 -34.31 10.04 -8.16
C ALA A 559 -34.20 10.99 -6.94
N LYS A 560 -33.03 11.13 -6.30
CA LYS A 560 -32.78 12.15 -5.25
C LYS A 560 -31.54 12.99 -5.62
N PRO A 561 -31.61 14.34 -5.55
CA PRO A 561 -30.43 15.18 -5.74
C PRO A 561 -29.36 14.89 -4.68
N PHE A 562 -28.12 14.77 -5.16
CA PHE A 562 -26.95 14.22 -4.49
C PHE A 562 -26.25 15.25 -3.57
N GLU A 563 -26.17 14.99 -2.26
CA GLU A 563 -25.45 15.85 -1.31
C GLU A 563 -24.32 15.17 -0.51
N ASN A 564 -24.00 13.89 -0.71
CA ASN A 564 -22.88 13.25 -0.01
C ASN A 564 -22.23 12.13 -0.85
N MET A 565 -21.30 12.51 -1.73
CA MET A 565 -20.58 11.61 -2.65
C MET A 565 -19.47 10.79 -1.99
N ASP A 566 -18.98 11.16 -0.81
CA ASP A 566 -17.87 10.43 -0.16
C ASP A 566 -18.30 9.07 0.43
N LYS A 567 -19.60 8.84 0.62
CA LYS A 567 -20.11 7.57 1.19
C LYS A 567 -20.79 6.63 0.18
N LEU A 568 -21.20 7.10 -0.99
CA LEU A 568 -21.99 6.30 -1.94
C LEU A 568 -21.18 5.68 -3.08
N TRP A 569 -20.10 6.32 -3.54
CA TRP A 569 -19.14 5.65 -4.45
C TRP A 569 -18.48 4.45 -3.77
N TYR A 570 -18.28 4.54 -2.45
CA TYR A 570 -17.79 3.43 -1.64
C TYR A 570 -18.80 2.26 -1.59
N CYS A 571 -20.11 2.50 -1.71
CA CYS A 571 -21.11 1.44 -1.72
C CYS A 571 -21.13 0.65 -3.03
N GLU A 572 -20.98 1.29 -4.19
CA GLU A 572 -21.00 0.60 -5.50
C GLU A 572 -19.82 -0.39 -5.70
N HIS A 573 -18.75 -0.28 -4.91
CA HIS A 573 -17.57 -1.17 -4.98
C HIS A 573 -17.31 -1.97 -3.70
N VAL A 574 -18.08 -1.77 -2.62
CA VAL A 574 -18.01 -2.57 -1.38
C VAL A 574 -19.17 -3.56 -1.24
N LEU A 575 -20.19 -3.49 -2.10
CA LEU A 575 -21.35 -4.37 -2.03
C LEU A 575 -21.10 -5.81 -2.51
N GLU A 576 -19.99 -6.09 -3.20
CA GLU A 576 -19.59 -7.46 -3.56
C GLU A 576 -18.68 -8.08 -2.49
N GLY A 577 -19.21 -8.27 -1.28
CA GLY A 577 -18.46 -9.00 -0.25
C GLY A 577 -19.09 -9.06 1.14
N THR A 578 -20.11 -8.25 1.44
CA THR A 578 -20.79 -8.32 2.75
C THR A 578 -22.30 -8.43 2.59
N GLU A 579 -22.82 -9.65 2.76
CA GLU A 579 -24.26 -9.98 2.76
C GLU A 579 -25.09 -9.08 3.71
N VAL A 580 -24.44 -8.51 4.72
CA VAL A 580 -25.06 -7.66 5.75
C VAL A 580 -25.43 -6.25 5.22
N VAL A 581 -24.70 -5.74 4.23
CA VAL A 581 -24.93 -4.38 3.69
C VAL A 581 -26.02 -4.38 2.62
N GLU A 582 -26.06 -5.39 1.73
CA GLU A 582 -27.17 -5.59 0.78
C GLU A 582 -28.51 -5.75 1.52
N GLY A 583 -28.56 -6.57 2.58
CA GLY A 583 -29.78 -6.77 3.38
C GLY A 583 -30.31 -5.53 4.12
N ARG A 584 -29.43 -4.55 4.45
CA ARG A 584 -29.84 -3.29 5.08
C ARG A 584 -30.33 -2.25 4.08
N LEU A 585 -29.77 -2.21 2.87
CA LEU A 585 -30.25 -1.37 1.76
C LEU A 585 -31.61 -1.85 1.22
N LEU A 586 -31.85 -3.17 1.19
CA LEU A 586 -33.08 -3.78 0.66
C LEU A 586 -34.34 -3.53 1.49
N ASN A 587 -34.22 -3.15 2.77
CA ASN A 587 -35.39 -2.81 3.61
C ASN A 587 -36.00 -1.43 3.27
N PHE A 588 -35.37 -0.65 2.39
CA PHE A 588 -35.78 0.71 2.05
C PHE A 588 -36.21 0.91 0.58
N ILE A 589 -36.16 -0.14 -0.25
CA ILE A 589 -36.38 -0.05 -1.70
C ILE A 589 -37.74 -0.70 -2.02
N ASP A 590 -38.76 0.12 -2.25
CA ASP A 590 -39.98 -0.35 -2.93
C ASP A 590 -39.60 -0.69 -4.39
N PRO A 591 -39.70 -1.94 -4.86
CA PRO A 591 -39.28 -2.29 -6.22
C PRO A 591 -40.07 -1.46 -7.24
N ILE A 592 -39.36 -0.70 -8.08
CA ILE A 592 -39.97 -0.09 -9.25
C ILE A 592 -40.41 -1.25 -10.15
N ASP A 593 -41.70 -1.30 -10.45
CA ASP A 593 -42.32 -2.34 -11.27
C ASP A 593 -41.92 -2.16 -12.75
N VAL A 594 -40.65 -2.45 -13.07
CA VAL A 594 -40.15 -2.50 -14.44
C VAL A 594 -40.70 -3.79 -15.07
N GLN A 595 -41.90 -3.67 -15.63
CA GLN A 595 -42.54 -4.77 -16.35
C GLN A 595 -42.05 -4.83 -17.79
N VAL A 596 -41.30 -5.89 -18.11
CA VAL A 596 -40.85 -6.17 -19.48
C VAL A 596 -41.57 -7.40 -20.01
N ASN A 597 -42.02 -7.35 -21.26
CA ASN A 597 -42.58 -8.52 -21.93
C ASN A 597 -41.42 -9.39 -22.42
N ALA A 598 -41.38 -10.68 -22.05
CA ALA A 598 -40.27 -11.56 -22.44
C ALA A 598 -40.23 -11.83 -23.95
N LYS A 599 -41.30 -11.52 -24.69
CA LYS A 599 -41.28 -11.50 -26.17
C LYS A 599 -40.23 -10.53 -26.74
N ALA A 600 -39.79 -9.52 -25.99
CA ALA A 600 -38.69 -8.65 -26.41
C ALA A 600 -37.38 -9.42 -26.68
N PHE A 601 -37.19 -10.60 -26.07
CA PHE A 601 -36.02 -11.45 -26.27
C PHE A 601 -36.12 -12.36 -27.50
N GLU A 602 -37.27 -12.43 -28.18
CA GLU A 602 -37.57 -13.38 -29.27
C GLU A 602 -36.54 -13.34 -30.42
N ARG A 603 -35.98 -12.15 -30.70
CA ARG A 603 -34.97 -11.94 -31.76
C ARG A 603 -33.52 -12.05 -31.25
N MET A 604 -33.29 -12.12 -29.94
CA MET A 604 -31.95 -12.16 -29.32
C MET A 604 -31.45 -13.60 -29.14
N ASN A 605 -31.47 -14.40 -30.22
CA ASN A 605 -31.19 -15.84 -30.16
C ASN A 605 -29.72 -16.22 -29.86
N ASN A 606 -28.80 -15.24 -29.85
CA ASN A 606 -27.38 -15.42 -29.48
C ASN A 606 -27.03 -14.85 -28.10
N LEU A 607 -28.03 -14.58 -27.27
CA LEU A 607 -27.81 -14.14 -25.89
C LEU A 607 -27.19 -15.29 -25.07
N TRP A 608 -26.06 -14.99 -24.43
CA TRP A 608 -25.24 -15.93 -23.64
C TRP A 608 -25.18 -15.54 -22.16
N LEU A 609 -25.14 -14.24 -21.88
CA LEU A 609 -25.09 -13.66 -20.53
C LEU A 609 -26.34 -12.81 -20.31
N LEU A 610 -27.11 -13.10 -19.26
CA LEU A 610 -28.32 -12.35 -18.92
C LEU A 610 -28.35 -12.04 -17.43
N HIS A 611 -28.34 -10.75 -17.10
CA HIS A 611 -28.46 -10.24 -15.74
C HIS A 611 -29.74 -9.42 -15.60
N LEU A 612 -30.61 -9.83 -14.68
CA LEU A 612 -31.94 -9.26 -14.43
C LEU A 612 -32.13 -9.03 -12.92
N ASP A 613 -31.73 -7.88 -12.42
CA ASP A 613 -31.82 -7.60 -10.99
C ASP A 613 -33.11 -6.84 -10.68
N TYR A 614 -33.99 -7.50 -9.91
CA TYR A 614 -35.31 -7.01 -9.48
C TYR A 614 -36.25 -6.64 -10.65
N VAL A 615 -36.16 -7.38 -11.76
CA VAL A 615 -36.98 -7.19 -12.96
C VAL A 615 -38.16 -8.17 -13.00
N HIS A 616 -39.35 -7.67 -13.37
CA HIS A 616 -40.56 -8.47 -13.54
C HIS A 616 -40.86 -8.77 -15.01
N LEU A 617 -40.72 -10.04 -15.43
CA LEU A 617 -41.14 -10.48 -16.77
C LEU A 617 -42.60 -10.97 -16.76
N THR A 618 -43.46 -10.34 -17.56
CA THR A 618 -44.92 -10.57 -17.49
C THR A 618 -45.38 -11.90 -18.12
N THR A 619 -45.00 -12.20 -19.37
CA THR A 619 -45.28 -13.47 -20.06
C THR A 619 -44.23 -13.79 -21.13
N GLY A 620 -44.15 -15.04 -21.60
CA GLY A 620 -43.33 -15.44 -22.76
C GLY A 620 -41.90 -15.97 -22.47
N TYR A 621 -41.70 -16.66 -21.34
CA TYR A 621 -40.38 -17.18 -20.91
C TYR A 621 -39.70 -18.11 -21.94
N GLU A 622 -40.47 -18.73 -22.85
CA GLU A 622 -39.98 -19.55 -23.96
C GLU A 622 -39.16 -18.77 -25.00
N HIS A 623 -39.28 -17.43 -25.02
CA HIS A 623 -38.55 -16.55 -25.93
C HIS A 623 -37.13 -16.22 -25.45
N ILE A 624 -36.79 -16.56 -24.20
CA ILE A 624 -35.43 -16.37 -23.69
C ILE A 624 -34.50 -17.39 -24.35
N SER A 625 -33.31 -16.93 -24.76
CA SER A 625 -32.32 -17.69 -25.53
C SER A 625 -31.97 -19.05 -24.91
N ARG A 626 -31.99 -20.11 -25.73
CA ARG A 626 -31.52 -21.46 -25.37
C ARG A 626 -29.99 -21.58 -25.33
N ARG A 627 -29.26 -20.51 -25.68
CA ARG A 627 -27.79 -20.45 -25.68
C ARG A 627 -27.22 -19.84 -24.41
N LEU A 628 -28.05 -19.47 -23.43
CA LEU A 628 -27.60 -18.90 -22.18
C LEU A 628 -26.62 -19.83 -21.46
N LEU A 629 -25.50 -19.24 -21.04
CA LEU A 629 -24.48 -19.86 -20.19
C LEU A 629 -24.59 -19.36 -18.76
N TRP A 630 -24.94 -18.09 -18.57
CA TRP A 630 -25.13 -17.49 -17.27
C TRP A 630 -26.44 -16.70 -17.23
N LEU A 631 -27.30 -17.07 -16.28
CA LEU A 631 -28.46 -16.29 -15.88
C LEU A 631 -28.28 -15.86 -14.43
N SER A 632 -28.20 -14.55 -14.20
CA SER A 632 -28.39 -13.96 -12.88
C SER A 632 -29.71 -13.22 -12.87
N TRP A 633 -30.61 -13.60 -11.96
CA TRP A 633 -31.93 -13.01 -11.83
C TRP A 633 -32.28 -12.84 -10.36
N LYS A 634 -31.68 -11.81 -9.75
CA LYS A 634 -31.94 -11.50 -8.35
C LYS A 634 -33.36 -10.99 -8.17
N GLY A 635 -34.01 -11.40 -7.10
CA GLY A 635 -35.40 -11.02 -6.83
C GLY A 635 -36.40 -11.65 -7.79
N PHE A 636 -36.14 -12.88 -8.28
CA PHE A 636 -37.05 -13.58 -9.19
C PHE A 636 -38.48 -13.67 -8.58
N PRO A 637 -39.52 -13.20 -9.30
CA PRO A 637 -40.81 -12.91 -8.70
C PRO A 637 -41.73 -14.14 -8.57
N LEU A 638 -41.50 -15.19 -9.36
CA LEU A 638 -42.39 -16.34 -9.35
C LEU A 638 -42.05 -17.31 -8.22
N LYS A 639 -43.07 -18.07 -7.79
CA LYS A 639 -42.94 -19.10 -6.76
C LYS A 639 -42.17 -20.34 -7.22
N CYS A 640 -42.04 -20.53 -8.53
CA CYS A 640 -41.36 -21.64 -9.19
C CYS A 640 -40.96 -21.22 -10.60
N ILE A 641 -39.85 -21.75 -11.12
CA ILE A 641 -39.42 -21.52 -12.50
C ILE A 641 -40.41 -22.19 -13.48
N PRO A 642 -40.89 -21.49 -14.52
CA PRO A 642 -41.77 -22.06 -15.54
C PRO A 642 -41.13 -23.21 -16.33
N TRP A 643 -41.91 -24.21 -16.71
CA TRP A 643 -41.42 -25.41 -17.42
C TRP A 643 -41.04 -25.16 -18.88
N ASN A 644 -41.53 -24.07 -19.48
CA ASN A 644 -41.22 -23.62 -20.84
C ASN A 644 -39.90 -22.83 -20.92
N PHE A 645 -39.22 -22.61 -19.79
CA PHE A 645 -37.92 -21.94 -19.74
C PHE A 645 -36.78 -22.93 -19.97
N SER A 646 -35.98 -22.71 -21.02
CA SER A 646 -34.88 -23.60 -21.41
C SER A 646 -33.59 -23.26 -20.66
N MET A 647 -33.02 -24.24 -19.96
CA MET A 647 -31.83 -24.08 -19.11
C MET A 647 -30.69 -25.05 -19.44
N GLU A 648 -30.81 -25.82 -20.53
CA GLU A 648 -29.93 -26.97 -20.83
C GLU A 648 -28.44 -26.62 -20.98
N LYS A 649 -28.12 -25.40 -21.41
CA LYS A 649 -26.74 -24.92 -21.61
C LYS A 649 -26.19 -24.10 -20.44
N LEU A 650 -27.00 -23.82 -19.41
CA LEU A 650 -26.56 -22.99 -18.29
C LEU A 650 -25.42 -23.66 -17.54
N VAL A 651 -24.40 -22.85 -17.26
CA VAL A 651 -23.27 -23.14 -16.38
C VAL A 651 -23.51 -22.54 -15.00
N ALA A 652 -24.10 -21.35 -14.93
CA ALA A 652 -24.43 -20.67 -13.69
C ALA A 652 -25.88 -20.17 -13.68
N LEU A 653 -26.58 -20.43 -12.56
CA LEU A 653 -27.91 -19.93 -12.28
C LEU A 653 -27.93 -19.24 -10.92
N ASP A 654 -28.08 -17.93 -10.93
CA ASP A 654 -28.20 -17.10 -9.72
C ASP A 654 -29.64 -16.59 -9.58
N LEU A 655 -30.29 -16.99 -8.50
CA LEU A 655 -31.67 -16.61 -8.15
C LEU A 655 -31.71 -16.09 -6.71
N ARG A 656 -30.68 -15.38 -6.25
CA ARG A 656 -30.65 -14.82 -4.90
C ARG A 656 -31.82 -13.87 -4.64
N TYR A 657 -32.23 -13.74 -3.37
CA TYR A 657 -33.33 -12.87 -2.92
C TYR A 657 -34.71 -13.18 -3.53
N SER A 658 -34.89 -14.37 -4.10
CA SER A 658 -36.10 -14.69 -4.87
C SER A 658 -37.28 -15.14 -4.01
N SER A 659 -38.50 -14.98 -4.54
CA SER A 659 -39.75 -15.40 -3.89
C SER A 659 -40.11 -16.88 -4.10
N LEU A 660 -39.10 -17.71 -4.40
CA LEU A 660 -39.26 -19.12 -4.73
C LEU A 660 -39.77 -19.91 -3.51
N LYS A 661 -40.80 -20.73 -3.72
CA LYS A 661 -41.24 -21.76 -2.76
C LYS A 661 -40.63 -23.13 -3.09
N GLN A 662 -40.44 -23.36 -4.38
CA GLN A 662 -39.83 -24.54 -4.99
C GLN A 662 -39.09 -24.08 -6.25
N VAL A 663 -37.91 -24.62 -6.55
CA VAL A 663 -37.11 -24.19 -7.70
C VAL A 663 -37.75 -24.64 -9.02
N TRP A 664 -37.99 -25.95 -9.17
CA TRP A 664 -38.70 -26.54 -10.32
C TRP A 664 -39.58 -27.73 -9.92
N ASN A 665 -40.63 -27.98 -10.70
CA ASN A 665 -41.68 -28.98 -10.42
C ASN A 665 -41.45 -30.36 -11.07
N ARG A 666 -40.39 -30.53 -11.87
CA ARG A 666 -40.04 -31.77 -12.56
C ARG A 666 -38.54 -32.00 -12.54
N ASN A 667 -38.12 -33.24 -12.71
CA ASN A 667 -36.71 -33.58 -12.81
C ASN A 667 -36.11 -32.92 -14.05
N MET A 668 -35.08 -32.11 -13.84
CA MET A 668 -34.34 -31.42 -14.89
C MET A 668 -32.98 -32.07 -15.06
N ILE A 669 -32.53 -32.21 -16.31
CA ILE A 669 -31.19 -32.70 -16.64
C ILE A 669 -30.37 -31.48 -17.05
N LEU A 670 -29.66 -30.89 -16.09
CA LEU A 670 -28.79 -29.73 -16.30
C LEU A 670 -27.34 -30.16 -16.13
N GLY A 671 -26.88 -31.04 -17.02
CA GLY A 671 -25.55 -31.65 -16.95
C GLY A 671 -24.38 -30.67 -17.12
N LYS A 672 -24.63 -29.41 -17.49
CA LYS A 672 -23.60 -28.35 -17.58
C LYS A 672 -23.59 -27.39 -16.39
N LEU A 673 -24.61 -27.42 -15.53
CA LEU A 673 -24.75 -26.48 -14.42
C LEU A 673 -23.68 -26.79 -13.36
N LYS A 674 -22.79 -25.82 -13.13
CA LYS A 674 -21.72 -25.85 -12.13
C LYS A 674 -22.08 -25.03 -10.89
N PHE A 675 -22.84 -23.95 -11.05
CA PHE A 675 -23.19 -23.01 -9.97
C PHE A 675 -24.70 -22.84 -9.84
N LEU A 676 -25.22 -23.02 -8.62
CA LEU A 676 -26.63 -22.77 -8.29
C LEU A 676 -26.72 -21.92 -7.02
N TYR A 677 -27.11 -20.65 -7.17
CA TYR A 677 -27.23 -19.70 -6.06
C TYR A 677 -28.70 -19.41 -5.76
N LEU A 678 -29.10 -19.70 -4.53
CA LEU A 678 -30.46 -19.58 -4.01
C LEU A 678 -30.49 -18.83 -2.68
N SER A 679 -29.42 -18.12 -2.34
CA SER A 679 -29.28 -17.38 -1.09
C SER A 679 -30.43 -16.38 -0.89
N HIS A 680 -30.82 -16.17 0.37
CA HIS A 680 -31.93 -15.31 0.76
C HIS A 680 -33.29 -15.65 0.11
N CYS A 681 -33.47 -16.86 -0.45
CA CYS A 681 -34.79 -17.36 -0.85
C CYS A 681 -35.62 -17.74 0.39
N HIS A 682 -36.14 -16.75 1.12
CA HIS A 682 -36.76 -16.95 2.44
C HIS A 682 -38.02 -17.82 2.44
N TYR A 683 -38.67 -18.02 1.29
CA TYR A 683 -39.87 -18.85 1.15
C TYR A 683 -39.58 -20.27 0.67
N LEU A 684 -38.33 -20.59 0.33
CA LEU A 684 -37.95 -21.92 -0.14
C LEU A 684 -38.12 -22.92 0.99
N THR A 685 -38.93 -23.95 0.77
CA THR A 685 -39.24 -24.94 1.82
C THR A 685 -38.44 -26.24 1.69
N ARG A 686 -38.08 -26.59 0.46
CA ARG A 686 -37.33 -27.80 0.07
C ARG A 686 -36.41 -27.48 -1.11
N THR A 687 -35.29 -28.17 -1.20
CA THR A 687 -34.39 -28.10 -2.37
C THR A 687 -34.97 -28.87 -3.57
N PRO A 688 -34.49 -28.63 -4.80
CA PRO A 688 -34.86 -29.44 -5.96
C PRO A 688 -34.27 -30.86 -5.91
N ASP A 689 -34.74 -31.73 -6.81
CA ASP A 689 -34.05 -32.99 -7.15
C ASP A 689 -32.72 -32.67 -7.87
N PHE A 690 -31.63 -33.18 -7.31
CA PHE A 690 -30.24 -32.99 -7.78
C PHE A 690 -29.75 -34.09 -8.72
N SER A 691 -30.55 -35.15 -8.97
CA SER A 691 -30.14 -36.32 -9.75
C SER A 691 -29.66 -36.00 -11.18
N GLY A 692 -30.17 -34.92 -11.78
CA GLY A 692 -29.76 -34.44 -13.10
C GLY A 692 -28.69 -33.35 -13.12
N LEU A 693 -28.09 -33.00 -11.98
CA LEU A 693 -27.11 -31.92 -11.82
C LEU A 693 -25.69 -32.46 -11.59
N SER A 694 -25.25 -33.43 -12.39
CA SER A 694 -23.99 -34.17 -12.13
C SER A 694 -22.71 -33.33 -12.13
N SER A 695 -22.76 -32.14 -12.73
CA SER A 695 -21.62 -31.21 -12.84
C SER A 695 -21.63 -30.11 -11.79
N LEU A 696 -22.58 -30.11 -10.85
CA LEU A 696 -22.68 -29.05 -9.84
C LEU A 696 -21.46 -29.06 -8.93
N GLU A 697 -20.81 -27.90 -8.81
CA GLU A 697 -19.60 -27.68 -8.02
C GLU A 697 -19.88 -26.80 -6.81
N GLU A 698 -20.84 -25.89 -6.89
CA GLU A 698 -21.17 -24.98 -5.80
C GLU A 698 -22.68 -24.75 -5.68
N LEU A 699 -23.16 -24.85 -4.45
CA LEU A 699 -24.56 -24.67 -4.08
C LEU A 699 -24.67 -23.73 -2.88
N LEU A 700 -25.24 -22.56 -3.09
CA LEU A 700 -25.44 -21.54 -2.06
C LEU A 700 -26.93 -21.45 -1.70
N LEU A 701 -27.24 -21.70 -0.43
CA LEU A 701 -28.58 -21.71 0.18
C LEU A 701 -28.60 -20.86 1.46
N ASN A 702 -27.61 -19.99 1.67
CA ASN A 702 -27.52 -19.18 2.88
C ASN A 702 -28.76 -18.27 3.04
N ASP A 703 -29.19 -18.11 4.28
CA ASP A 703 -30.36 -17.35 4.71
C ASP A 703 -31.70 -17.80 4.07
N CYS A 704 -31.80 -19.07 3.64
CA CYS A 704 -33.07 -19.70 3.29
C CYS A 704 -33.88 -20.08 4.54
N LYS A 705 -34.41 -19.08 5.26
CA LYS A 705 -35.08 -19.20 6.57
C LYS A 705 -36.26 -20.18 6.63
N SER A 706 -36.90 -20.51 5.50
CA SER A 706 -38.00 -21.49 5.46
C SER A 706 -37.59 -22.90 5.06
N LEU A 707 -36.33 -23.13 4.74
CA LEU A 707 -35.84 -24.44 4.30
C LEU A 707 -35.93 -25.44 5.45
N VAL A 708 -36.67 -26.52 5.25
CA VAL A 708 -36.91 -27.54 6.31
C VAL A 708 -36.03 -28.76 6.11
N GLU A 709 -35.86 -29.19 4.86
CA GLU A 709 -35.08 -30.37 4.48
C GLU A 709 -34.43 -30.19 3.12
N VAL A 710 -33.28 -30.84 2.96
CA VAL A 710 -32.54 -30.98 1.70
C VAL A 710 -32.83 -32.36 1.13
N ASP A 711 -33.05 -32.43 -0.18
CA ASP A 711 -33.38 -33.66 -0.89
C ASP A 711 -32.23 -34.69 -0.82
N GLU A 712 -32.56 -35.97 -0.61
CA GLU A 712 -31.58 -37.06 -0.48
C GLU A 712 -30.78 -37.31 -1.78
N SER A 713 -31.27 -36.82 -2.93
CA SER A 713 -30.54 -36.86 -4.20
C SER A 713 -29.25 -36.05 -4.20
N ILE A 714 -28.99 -35.19 -3.20
CA ILE A 714 -27.72 -34.45 -3.09
C ILE A 714 -26.50 -35.39 -3.11
N ARG A 715 -26.66 -36.64 -2.65
CA ARG A 715 -25.64 -37.70 -2.69
C ARG A 715 -25.11 -37.99 -4.11
N CYS A 716 -25.84 -37.60 -5.15
CA CYS A 716 -25.46 -37.79 -6.54
C CYS A 716 -24.44 -36.75 -7.03
N LEU A 717 -24.22 -35.66 -6.28
CA LEU A 717 -23.38 -34.54 -6.67
C LEU A 717 -21.89 -34.81 -6.41
N ASN A 718 -21.29 -35.69 -7.21
CA ASN A 718 -19.89 -36.10 -7.01
C ASN A 718 -18.87 -34.96 -7.16
N ASN A 719 -19.22 -33.87 -7.85
CA ASN A 719 -18.35 -32.72 -8.09
C ASN A 719 -18.58 -31.56 -7.14
N LEU A 720 -19.55 -31.64 -6.20
CA LEU A 720 -19.87 -30.55 -5.29
C LEU A 720 -18.68 -30.30 -4.36
N VAL A 721 -18.14 -29.08 -4.41
CA VAL A 721 -16.99 -28.59 -3.64
C VAL A 721 -17.44 -27.73 -2.47
N VAL A 722 -18.45 -26.87 -2.69
CA VAL A 722 -18.95 -25.90 -1.70
C VAL A 722 -20.46 -26.08 -1.53
N LEU A 723 -20.88 -26.21 -0.27
CA LEU A 723 -22.27 -26.21 0.12
C LEU A 723 -22.47 -25.25 1.29
N ASP A 724 -23.16 -24.14 1.04
CA ASP A 724 -23.47 -23.13 2.05
C ASP A 724 -24.96 -23.17 2.39
N MET A 725 -25.29 -23.43 3.65
CA MET A 725 -26.64 -23.40 4.21
C MET A 725 -26.69 -22.55 5.49
N LYS A 726 -25.80 -21.56 5.61
CA LYS A 726 -25.77 -20.62 6.73
C LYS A 726 -27.16 -20.01 6.98
N ASN A 727 -27.52 -19.77 8.23
CA ASN A 727 -28.78 -19.17 8.67
C ASN A 727 -30.06 -19.85 8.15
N CYS A 728 -30.01 -21.13 7.78
CA CYS A 728 -31.19 -21.94 7.49
C CYS A 728 -31.91 -22.36 8.78
N THR A 729 -32.49 -21.39 9.49
CA THR A 729 -33.03 -21.53 10.86
C THR A 729 -34.15 -22.56 11.04
N LYS A 730 -34.81 -23.04 9.96
CA LYS A 730 -35.83 -24.10 10.01
C LYS A 730 -35.32 -25.48 9.62
N LEU A 731 -34.06 -25.60 9.19
CA LEU A 731 -33.47 -26.86 8.75
C LEU A 731 -33.42 -27.84 9.92
N ARG A 732 -34.04 -29.00 9.75
CA ARG A 732 -34.17 -30.01 10.84
C ARG A 732 -33.28 -31.23 10.66
N LYS A 733 -32.93 -31.56 9.42
CA LYS A 733 -32.22 -32.80 9.07
C LYS A 733 -31.30 -32.55 7.90
N LEU A 734 -30.12 -33.16 7.97
CA LEU A 734 -29.19 -33.28 6.86
C LEU A 734 -29.39 -34.62 6.15
N PRO A 735 -29.19 -34.66 4.83
CA PRO A 735 -29.36 -35.87 4.03
C PRO A 735 -28.29 -36.91 4.36
N SER A 736 -28.68 -38.18 4.33
CA SER A 736 -27.88 -39.31 4.84
C SER A 736 -26.53 -39.53 4.13
N GLY A 737 -26.39 -39.04 2.89
CA GLY A 737 -25.20 -39.18 2.05
C GLY A 737 -24.31 -37.95 1.95
N ILE A 738 -24.56 -36.85 2.69
CA ILE A 738 -23.81 -35.59 2.53
C ILE A 738 -22.31 -35.74 2.79
N LEU A 739 -21.92 -36.62 3.72
CA LEU A 739 -20.52 -36.89 4.06
C LEU A 739 -19.85 -37.88 3.10
N MET A 740 -20.62 -38.51 2.19
CA MET A 740 -20.11 -39.42 1.16
C MET A 740 -19.74 -38.70 -0.14
N LEU A 741 -19.91 -37.37 -0.20
CA LEU A 741 -19.56 -36.55 -1.35
C LEU A 741 -18.04 -36.52 -1.53
N LYS A 742 -17.57 -36.98 -2.70
CA LYS A 742 -16.14 -37.20 -2.97
C LYS A 742 -15.33 -35.92 -3.11
N SER A 743 -15.98 -34.81 -3.47
CA SER A 743 -15.30 -33.54 -3.79
C SER A 743 -15.59 -32.42 -2.78
N LEU A 744 -16.48 -32.66 -1.80
CA LEU A 744 -16.94 -31.61 -0.89
C LEU A 744 -15.79 -31.18 0.01
N LYS A 745 -15.41 -29.91 -0.08
CA LYS A 745 -14.33 -29.28 0.69
C LYS A 745 -14.86 -28.35 1.76
N ARG A 746 -15.95 -27.62 1.49
CA ARG A 746 -16.54 -26.66 2.44
C ARG A 746 -18.02 -26.96 2.65
N LEU A 747 -18.41 -27.09 3.93
CA LEU A 747 -19.80 -27.21 4.37
C LEU A 747 -20.06 -26.16 5.44
N ASP A 748 -20.92 -25.19 5.12
CA ASP A 748 -21.35 -24.17 6.09
C ASP A 748 -22.80 -24.40 6.53
N LEU A 749 -22.99 -24.57 7.83
CA LEU A 749 -24.28 -24.78 8.49
C LEU A 749 -24.50 -23.75 9.60
N SER A 750 -23.67 -22.70 9.69
CA SER A 750 -23.72 -21.74 10.79
C SER A 750 -25.12 -21.14 10.97
N GLY A 751 -25.56 -20.92 12.20
CA GLY A 751 -26.89 -20.37 12.52
C GLY A 751 -28.09 -21.30 12.22
N CYS A 752 -27.87 -22.58 11.91
CA CYS A 752 -28.95 -23.58 11.74
C CYS A 752 -29.55 -24.03 13.08
N SER A 753 -30.21 -23.12 13.79
CA SER A 753 -30.74 -23.30 15.15
C SER A 753 -31.67 -24.51 15.40
N LYS A 754 -32.34 -25.04 14.37
CA LYS A 754 -33.22 -26.23 14.49
C LYS A 754 -32.57 -27.56 14.11
N LEU A 755 -31.27 -27.54 13.78
CA LEU A 755 -30.55 -28.74 13.40
C LEU A 755 -30.43 -29.70 14.60
N GLY A 756 -29.94 -29.21 15.75
CA GLY A 756 -30.01 -29.80 17.10
C GLY A 756 -29.43 -31.21 17.34
N ASN A 757 -29.30 -32.04 16.30
CA ASN A 757 -28.81 -33.41 16.36
C ASN A 757 -28.09 -33.79 15.07
N LEU A 758 -26.80 -34.10 15.20
CA LEU A 758 -25.90 -34.49 14.11
C LEU A 758 -25.96 -36.00 13.80
N ALA A 759 -27.16 -36.56 13.66
CA ALA A 759 -27.35 -38.00 13.38
C ALA A 759 -26.67 -38.47 12.08
N VAL A 760 -26.43 -37.55 11.14
CA VAL A 760 -25.73 -37.83 9.86
C VAL A 760 -24.29 -38.32 10.06
N PHE A 761 -23.62 -37.89 11.13
CA PHE A 761 -22.25 -38.31 11.45
C PHE A 761 -22.19 -39.69 12.10
N LYS A 762 -23.29 -40.21 12.66
CA LYS A 762 -23.35 -41.56 13.25
C LYS A 762 -23.28 -42.70 12.20
N GLY A 763 -23.33 -42.35 10.91
CA GLY A 763 -23.04 -43.21 9.78
C GLY A 763 -24.13 -44.24 9.41
N PRO A 764 -24.34 -44.54 8.11
CA PRO A 764 -25.13 -45.69 7.65
C PRO A 764 -24.43 -47.04 7.90
N LEU A 765 -23.11 -47.03 8.12
CA LEU A 765 -22.27 -48.23 8.28
C LEU A 765 -22.58 -49.02 9.56
N TYR A 766 -22.95 -48.36 10.67
CA TYR A 766 -23.46 -49.07 11.85
C TYR A 766 -24.73 -49.87 11.53
N LYS A 767 -25.62 -49.31 10.69
CA LYS A 767 -26.89 -49.95 10.32
C LYS A 767 -26.68 -51.15 9.39
N LEU A 768 -25.73 -51.06 8.45
CA LEU A 768 -25.34 -52.16 7.55
C LEU A 768 -24.51 -53.24 8.27
N TRP A 769 -23.62 -52.85 9.18
CA TRP A 769 -22.83 -53.78 10.00
C TRP A 769 -23.72 -54.54 10.99
N CYS A 770 -24.65 -53.83 11.67
CA CYS A 770 -25.63 -54.43 12.56
C CYS A 770 -26.63 -55.34 11.81
N SER A 771 -27.09 -54.98 10.61
CA SER A 771 -28.06 -55.80 9.87
C SER A 771 -27.46 -57.06 9.25
N PHE A 772 -26.17 -57.06 8.88
CA PHE A 772 -25.51 -58.22 8.28
C PHE A 772 -24.85 -59.17 9.28
N PHE A 773 -24.32 -58.69 10.42
CA PHE A 773 -23.47 -59.51 11.31
C PHE A 773 -24.10 -59.89 12.67
N LEU A 774 -25.05 -59.12 13.21
CA LEU A 774 -25.70 -59.46 14.50
C LEU A 774 -26.52 -60.77 14.51
N PRO A 775 -27.14 -61.25 13.41
CA PRO A 775 -27.93 -62.47 13.47
C PRO A 775 -27.11 -63.76 13.67
N TRP A 776 -25.78 -63.73 13.47
CA TRP A 776 -24.93 -64.93 13.40
C TRP A 776 -23.82 -65.01 14.47
N MET A 777 -23.74 -64.06 15.43
CA MET A 777 -22.73 -64.10 16.50
C MET A 777 -23.35 -64.34 17.89
N PRO A 778 -22.84 -65.30 18.68
CA PRO A 778 -23.32 -65.55 20.04
C PRO A 778 -22.89 -64.43 21.02
N PRO A 779 -23.71 -64.10 22.04
CA PRO A 779 -23.54 -62.90 22.90
C PRO A 779 -22.23 -62.79 23.68
N LYS A 780 -21.42 -63.86 23.75
CA LYS A 780 -20.18 -63.91 24.54
C LYS A 780 -18.90 -63.61 23.74
N ALA A 781 -18.99 -63.44 22.42
CA ALA A 781 -17.81 -63.19 21.57
C ALA A 781 -17.48 -61.69 21.39
N VAL A 782 -18.39 -60.79 21.77
CA VAL A 782 -18.26 -59.34 21.54
C VAL A 782 -17.28 -58.69 22.52
N ASP A 783 -17.17 -59.20 23.76
CA ASP A 783 -16.28 -58.63 24.78
C ASP A 783 -14.82 -59.10 24.67
N SER A 784 -14.58 -60.20 23.95
CA SER A 784 -13.25 -60.85 23.86
C SER A 784 -12.47 -60.58 22.58
N ILE A 785 -13.09 -59.93 21.58
CA ILE A 785 -12.41 -59.52 20.36
C ILE A 785 -12.11 -58.03 20.50
N GLY A 786 -10.92 -57.72 20.98
CA GLY A 786 -10.34 -56.38 21.01
C GLY A 786 -10.05 -55.81 19.61
N LEU A 787 -11.01 -55.89 18.69
CA LEU A 787 -11.01 -55.11 17.46
C LEU A 787 -11.42 -53.70 17.84
N SER A 788 -10.41 -52.87 18.07
CA SER A 788 -10.51 -51.42 17.95
C SER A 788 -11.41 -51.07 16.77
N ARG A 789 -12.43 -50.26 17.05
CA ARG A 789 -13.17 -49.38 16.15
C ARG A 789 -12.36 -48.98 14.89
N THR A 790 -12.31 -49.80 13.85
CA THR A 790 -11.82 -49.37 12.55
C THR A 790 -13.02 -49.21 11.63
N PRO A 791 -13.57 -47.99 11.47
CA PRO A 791 -14.45 -47.72 10.36
C PRO A 791 -13.64 -47.90 9.08
N VAL A 792 -14.17 -48.71 8.16
CA VAL A 792 -13.71 -48.74 6.77
C VAL A 792 -13.72 -47.28 6.27
N GLN A 793 -12.54 -46.72 6.02
CA GLN A 793 -12.32 -45.33 5.64
C GLN A 793 -13.05 -45.01 4.32
N ALA A 794 -14.27 -44.51 4.40
CA ALA A 794 -14.72 -43.51 3.45
C ALA A 794 -14.11 -42.17 3.93
N SER A 795 -12.88 -41.87 3.52
CA SER A 795 -12.22 -40.63 3.92
C SER A 795 -12.95 -39.46 3.28
N SER A 796 -13.65 -38.67 4.09
CA SER A 796 -14.22 -37.40 3.65
C SER A 796 -13.10 -36.46 3.17
N CYS A 797 -13.31 -35.79 2.04
CA CYS A 797 -12.40 -34.76 1.50
C CYS A 797 -12.67 -33.37 2.11
N LEU A 798 -13.57 -33.29 3.11
CA LEU A 798 -14.00 -32.07 3.75
C LEU A 798 -12.82 -31.40 4.47
N LYS A 799 -12.59 -30.13 4.16
CA LYS A 799 -11.53 -29.29 4.72
C LYS A 799 -12.07 -28.27 5.71
N GLU A 800 -13.28 -27.76 5.47
CA GLU A 800 -13.90 -26.72 6.29
C GLU A 800 -15.32 -27.14 6.67
N LEU A 801 -15.59 -27.18 7.96
CA LEU A 801 -16.92 -27.46 8.52
C LEU A 801 -17.27 -26.34 9.50
N ASN A 802 -18.33 -25.59 9.18
CA ASN A 802 -18.85 -24.54 10.05
C ASN A 802 -20.20 -24.97 10.63
N LEU A 803 -20.26 -25.08 11.95
CA LEU A 803 -21.42 -25.48 12.75
C LEU A 803 -21.71 -24.45 13.87
N ASP A 804 -21.20 -23.23 13.73
CA ASP A 804 -21.46 -22.11 14.63
C ASP A 804 -22.97 -21.89 14.84
N GLY A 805 -23.41 -21.50 16.03
CA GLY A 805 -24.81 -21.10 16.27
C GLY A 805 -25.88 -22.18 15.99
N CYS A 806 -25.51 -23.47 15.98
CA CYS A 806 -26.42 -24.58 15.64
C CYS A 806 -27.19 -25.17 16.83
N HIS A 807 -27.02 -24.61 18.04
CA HIS A 807 -27.58 -25.11 19.30
C HIS A 807 -27.27 -26.58 19.59
N LEU A 808 -26.08 -27.06 19.19
CA LEU A 808 -25.62 -28.42 19.44
C LEU A 808 -25.36 -28.63 20.93
N SER A 809 -25.89 -29.70 21.51
CA SER A 809 -25.65 -30.08 22.91
C SER A 809 -24.51 -31.08 23.08
N TYR A 810 -24.17 -31.82 22.02
CA TYR A 810 -23.06 -32.76 21.99
C TYR A 810 -22.55 -32.95 20.55
N LEU A 811 -21.31 -33.40 20.42
CA LEU A 811 -20.71 -33.85 19.16
C LEU A 811 -20.53 -35.38 19.16
N PRO A 812 -20.78 -36.08 18.05
CA PRO A 812 -20.56 -37.51 17.94
C PRO A 812 -19.07 -37.86 17.82
N GLU A 813 -18.66 -39.03 18.33
CA GLU A 813 -17.26 -39.55 18.22
C GLU A 813 -16.79 -39.66 16.78
N GLU A 814 -17.71 -39.94 15.86
CA GLU A 814 -17.45 -40.10 14.43
C GLU A 814 -17.00 -38.81 13.74
N ILE A 815 -17.06 -37.64 14.39
CA ILE A 815 -16.46 -36.41 13.86
C ILE A 815 -14.96 -36.59 13.57
N GLY A 816 -14.30 -37.46 14.34
CA GLY A 816 -12.89 -37.83 14.15
C GLY A 816 -12.58 -38.57 12.85
N ASN A 817 -13.58 -38.97 12.08
CA ASN A 817 -13.40 -39.59 10.76
C ASN A 817 -13.10 -38.56 9.65
N LEU A 818 -13.29 -37.26 9.91
CA LEU A 818 -13.01 -36.18 8.98
C LEU A 818 -11.50 -35.84 8.94
N ILE A 819 -10.64 -36.82 8.71
CA ILE A 819 -9.17 -36.69 8.82
C ILE A 819 -8.54 -35.61 7.92
N SER A 820 -9.26 -35.16 6.89
CA SER A 820 -8.83 -34.09 5.96
C SER A 820 -9.18 -32.68 6.45
N LEU A 821 -9.91 -32.57 7.57
CA LEU A 821 -10.44 -31.30 8.07
C LEU A 821 -9.31 -30.38 8.54
N GLN A 822 -9.37 -29.13 8.08
CA GLN A 822 -8.41 -28.06 8.37
C GLN A 822 -9.04 -26.96 9.22
N LYS A 823 -10.33 -26.70 9.07
CA LYS A 823 -11.07 -25.73 9.90
C LYS A 823 -12.36 -26.34 10.44
N LEU A 824 -12.57 -26.19 11.74
CA LEU A 824 -13.78 -26.62 12.44
C LEU A 824 -14.28 -25.47 13.32
N ASP A 825 -15.42 -24.91 12.94
CA ASP A 825 -16.08 -23.86 13.70
C ASP A 825 -17.29 -24.43 14.44
N LEU A 826 -17.27 -24.32 15.77
CA LEU A 826 -18.26 -24.82 16.71
C LEU A 826 -18.67 -23.72 17.71
N ALA A 827 -18.37 -22.45 17.42
CA ALA A 827 -18.72 -21.33 18.29
C ALA A 827 -20.25 -21.23 18.53
N GLU A 828 -20.65 -20.50 19.57
CA GLU A 828 -22.06 -20.21 19.91
C GLU A 828 -22.97 -21.46 19.97
N ASN A 829 -22.47 -22.55 20.58
CA ASN A 829 -23.23 -23.79 20.76
C ASN A 829 -23.45 -24.10 22.26
N ASN A 830 -24.13 -25.21 22.55
CA ASN A 830 -24.43 -25.65 23.92
C ASN A 830 -23.54 -26.84 24.34
N LEU A 831 -22.33 -26.95 23.81
CA LEU A 831 -21.44 -28.10 24.07
C LEU A 831 -20.90 -28.03 25.50
N SER A 832 -21.07 -29.12 26.26
CA SER A 832 -20.51 -29.24 27.62
C SER A 832 -19.17 -29.98 27.66
N THR A 833 -18.94 -30.84 26.67
CA THR A 833 -17.75 -31.68 26.49
C THR A 833 -17.49 -31.91 25.00
N LEU A 834 -16.24 -32.19 24.64
CA LEU A 834 -15.85 -32.63 23.30
C LEU A 834 -15.56 -34.14 23.30
N PRO A 835 -15.89 -34.87 22.21
CA PRO A 835 -15.57 -36.29 22.07
C PRO A 835 -14.08 -36.51 21.87
N ASP A 836 -13.55 -37.65 22.32
CA ASP A 836 -12.12 -38.00 22.16
C ASP A 836 -11.74 -38.13 20.67
N GLY A 837 -12.71 -38.48 19.82
CA GLY A 837 -12.55 -38.54 18.37
C GLY A 837 -12.04 -37.24 17.73
N ILE A 838 -12.28 -36.06 18.33
CA ILE A 838 -11.77 -34.79 17.79
C ILE A 838 -10.23 -34.77 17.70
N CYS A 839 -9.55 -35.52 18.58
CA CYS A 839 -8.09 -35.64 18.61
C CYS A 839 -7.51 -36.46 17.45
N ASN A 840 -8.36 -37.03 16.58
CA ASN A 840 -7.93 -37.72 15.35
C ASN A 840 -7.79 -36.77 14.14
N LEU A 841 -8.23 -35.51 14.26
CA LEU A 841 -8.19 -34.52 13.18
C LEU A 841 -6.80 -33.90 13.02
N THR A 842 -5.78 -34.71 12.73
CA THR A 842 -4.37 -34.26 12.77
C THR A 842 -4.01 -33.17 11.75
N CYS A 843 -4.84 -32.95 10.72
CA CYS A 843 -4.69 -31.88 9.74
C CYS A 843 -5.35 -30.55 10.15
N LEU A 844 -6.01 -30.50 11.31
CA LEU A 844 -6.77 -29.34 11.79
C LEU A 844 -5.82 -28.19 12.11
N LYS A 845 -6.12 -27.01 11.57
CA LYS A 845 -5.38 -25.76 11.70
C LYS A 845 -6.15 -24.72 12.52
N ASP A 846 -7.48 -24.66 12.36
CA ASP A 846 -8.35 -23.70 13.02
C ASP A 846 -9.46 -24.46 13.76
N LEU A 847 -9.50 -24.33 15.10
CA LEU A 847 -10.55 -24.88 15.95
C LEU A 847 -11.17 -23.76 16.78
N ARG A 848 -12.45 -23.47 16.52
CA ARG A 848 -13.24 -22.43 17.19
C ARG A 848 -14.33 -23.05 18.04
N LEU A 849 -14.38 -22.66 19.29
CA LEU A 849 -15.21 -23.24 20.35
C LEU A 849 -15.72 -22.15 21.31
N GLU A 850 -15.65 -20.88 20.91
CA GLU A 850 -16.10 -19.76 21.73
C GLU A 850 -17.58 -19.87 22.09
N GLU A 851 -17.97 -19.23 23.19
CA GLU A 851 -19.38 -19.14 23.60
C GLU A 851 -20.07 -20.51 23.71
N ASN A 852 -19.43 -21.44 24.42
CA ASN A 852 -19.95 -22.77 24.72
C ASN A 852 -19.97 -23.02 26.24
N ASN A 853 -20.32 -24.24 26.66
CA ASN A 853 -20.31 -24.68 28.05
C ASN A 853 -19.19 -25.69 28.34
N VAL A 854 -18.11 -25.69 27.55
CA VAL A 854 -17.05 -26.69 27.66
C VAL A 854 -16.35 -26.55 29.00
N SER A 855 -16.33 -27.63 29.77
CA SER A 855 -15.73 -27.65 31.11
C SER A 855 -14.30 -28.22 31.12
N ILE A 856 -14.01 -29.14 30.21
CA ILE A 856 -12.73 -29.86 30.10
C ILE A 856 -12.44 -30.12 28.61
N LEU A 857 -11.17 -29.95 28.21
CA LEU A 857 -10.66 -30.40 26.92
C LEU A 857 -10.19 -31.87 26.96
N PRO A 858 -10.35 -32.65 25.89
CA PRO A 858 -9.90 -34.04 25.86
C PRO A 858 -8.38 -34.13 26.02
N SER A 859 -7.91 -35.12 26.81
CA SER A 859 -6.48 -35.32 27.09
C SER A 859 -5.63 -35.59 25.85
N GLY A 860 -6.25 -35.96 24.72
CA GLY A 860 -5.58 -36.16 23.44
C GLY A 860 -5.37 -34.89 22.61
N ILE A 861 -5.76 -33.69 23.08
CA ILE A 861 -5.75 -32.46 22.27
C ILE A 861 -4.36 -32.15 21.68
N GLY A 862 -3.29 -32.48 22.41
CA GLY A 862 -1.90 -32.33 21.94
C GLY A 862 -1.52 -33.18 20.71
N ARG A 863 -2.42 -34.05 20.21
CA ARG A 863 -2.23 -34.78 18.94
C ARG A 863 -2.48 -33.90 17.71
N LEU A 864 -3.13 -32.74 17.86
CA LEU A 864 -3.45 -31.80 16.78
C LEU A 864 -2.24 -30.93 16.42
N THR A 865 -1.10 -31.54 16.08
CA THR A 865 0.18 -30.84 15.91
C THR A 865 0.19 -29.80 14.77
N SER A 866 -0.79 -29.82 13.88
CA SER A 866 -0.97 -28.80 12.82
C SER A 866 -1.84 -27.60 13.24
N LEU A 867 -2.35 -27.58 14.47
CA LEU A 867 -3.24 -26.52 14.94
C LEU A 867 -2.48 -25.20 15.07
N GLU A 868 -3.01 -24.15 14.43
CA GLU A 868 -2.46 -22.80 14.39
C GLU A 868 -3.35 -21.83 15.22
N ILE A 869 -4.66 -22.06 15.25
CA ILE A 869 -5.65 -21.23 15.94
C ILE A 869 -6.51 -22.14 16.83
N LEU A 870 -6.57 -21.81 18.13
CA LEU A 870 -7.44 -22.45 19.12
C LEU A 870 -8.18 -21.39 19.92
N LEU A 871 -9.48 -21.22 19.62
CA LEU A 871 -10.32 -20.22 20.26
C LEU A 871 -11.33 -20.91 21.18
N LEU A 872 -11.26 -20.58 22.48
CA LEU A 872 -11.97 -21.23 23.59
C LEU A 872 -12.60 -20.20 24.53
N SER A 873 -12.65 -18.93 24.13
CA SER A 873 -13.14 -17.85 24.97
C SER A 873 -14.61 -18.05 25.37
N ARG A 874 -15.02 -17.53 26.54
CA ARG A 874 -16.41 -17.61 27.05
C ARG A 874 -16.90 -19.06 27.20
N ASN A 875 -16.13 -19.88 27.91
CA ASN A 875 -16.47 -21.27 28.26
C ASN A 875 -16.47 -21.47 29.80
N SER A 876 -16.52 -22.72 30.26
CA SER A 876 -16.44 -23.09 31.68
C SER A 876 -15.16 -23.88 32.02
N LEU A 877 -14.08 -23.69 31.27
CA LEU A 877 -12.82 -24.41 31.47
C LEU A 877 -12.22 -24.05 32.83
N CYS A 878 -11.88 -25.07 33.62
CA CYS A 878 -11.24 -24.90 34.93
C CYS A 878 -9.70 -25.06 34.87
N THR A 879 -9.23 -25.86 33.91
CA THR A 879 -7.82 -26.17 33.66
C THR A 879 -7.60 -26.47 32.18
N LEU A 880 -6.39 -26.24 31.67
CA LEU A 880 -5.94 -26.78 30.37
C LEU A 880 -5.11 -28.06 30.61
N PRO A 881 -5.18 -29.07 29.72
CA PRO A 881 -4.39 -30.29 29.86
C PRO A 881 -2.91 -30.04 29.53
N ASP A 882 -1.98 -30.66 30.26
CA ASP A 882 -0.52 -30.53 30.04
C ASP A 882 -0.10 -30.87 28.60
N THR A 883 -0.87 -31.72 27.91
CA THR A 883 -0.64 -32.04 26.49
C THR A 883 -0.76 -30.85 25.54
N ILE A 884 -1.30 -29.70 25.98
CA ILE A 884 -1.40 -28.49 25.17
C ILE A 884 -0.04 -28.03 24.65
N GLY A 885 1.03 -28.20 25.44
CA GLY A 885 2.41 -27.86 25.06
C GLY A 885 2.95 -28.63 23.84
N LYS A 886 2.25 -29.68 23.37
CA LYS A 886 2.62 -30.42 22.16
C LYS A 886 2.14 -29.77 20.86
N LEU A 887 1.35 -28.70 20.93
CA LEU A 887 0.82 -27.98 19.76
C LEU A 887 1.88 -27.02 19.19
N SER A 888 2.94 -27.58 18.61
CA SER A 888 4.13 -26.82 18.17
C SER A 888 3.86 -25.73 17.11
N CYS A 889 2.74 -25.81 16.39
CA CYS A 889 2.34 -24.85 15.36
C CYS A 889 1.34 -23.79 15.85
N LEU A 890 0.93 -23.85 17.13
CA LEU A 890 -0.11 -22.97 17.66
C LEU A 890 0.40 -21.54 17.73
N LYS A 891 -0.34 -20.61 17.13
CA LYS A 891 -0.04 -19.19 17.07
C LYS A 891 -0.99 -18.36 17.93
N PHE A 892 -2.28 -18.70 17.89
CA PHE A 892 -3.33 -17.98 18.60
C PHE A 892 -4.01 -18.93 19.59
N LEU A 893 -3.93 -18.59 20.88
CA LEU A 893 -4.64 -19.30 21.94
C LEU A 893 -5.49 -18.31 22.73
N TRP A 894 -6.81 -18.36 22.52
CA TRP A 894 -7.76 -17.51 23.23
C TRP A 894 -8.57 -18.33 24.22
N VAL A 895 -8.36 -18.10 25.51
CA VAL A 895 -9.02 -18.81 26.62
C VAL A 895 -9.65 -17.81 27.61
N GLY A 896 -9.91 -16.58 27.16
CA GLY A 896 -10.55 -15.53 27.95
C GLY A 896 -11.96 -15.89 28.43
N ASN A 897 -12.45 -15.24 29.49
CA ASN A 897 -13.76 -15.41 30.09
C ASN A 897 -14.07 -16.88 30.43
N ASN A 898 -13.11 -17.58 31.06
CA ASN A 898 -13.26 -18.95 31.55
C ASN A 898 -13.19 -18.99 33.09
N LYS A 899 -13.01 -20.18 33.67
CA LYS A 899 -12.85 -20.41 35.12
C LYS A 899 -11.43 -20.91 35.43
N LEU A 900 -10.44 -20.55 34.62
CA LEU A 900 -9.07 -21.03 34.79
C LEU A 900 -8.49 -20.51 36.11
N SER A 901 -7.87 -21.41 36.86
CA SER A 901 -7.16 -21.07 38.10
C SER A 901 -5.64 -20.98 37.92
N HIS A 902 -5.10 -21.67 36.93
CA HIS A 902 -3.68 -21.73 36.58
C HIS A 902 -3.52 -22.22 35.14
N LEU A 903 -2.32 -22.01 34.56
CA LEU A 903 -1.87 -22.65 33.33
C LEU A 903 -0.90 -23.81 33.66
N PRO A 904 -0.86 -24.89 32.86
CA PRO A 904 0.18 -25.91 32.98
C PRO A 904 1.55 -25.34 32.60
N SER A 905 2.63 -25.88 33.17
CA SER A 905 4.01 -25.44 32.87
C SER A 905 4.39 -25.61 31.40
N GLU A 906 3.80 -26.61 30.75
CA GLU A 906 3.96 -27.01 29.36
C GLU A 906 3.44 -25.93 28.39
N ILE A 907 2.73 -24.89 28.86
CA ILE A 907 2.38 -23.74 28.03
C ILE A 907 3.63 -23.06 27.44
N GLY A 908 4.76 -23.11 28.16
CA GLY A 908 6.04 -22.58 27.72
C GLY A 908 6.71 -23.36 26.59
N ASP A 909 6.16 -24.51 26.20
CA ASP A 909 6.68 -25.35 25.11
C ASP A 909 6.00 -25.01 23.75
N LEU A 910 5.11 -24.01 23.72
CA LEU A 910 4.44 -23.52 22.51
C LEU A 910 5.31 -22.54 21.72
N ASP A 911 6.40 -23.03 21.12
CA ASP A 911 7.45 -22.21 20.47
C ASP A 911 6.95 -21.25 19.35
N SER A 912 5.76 -21.50 18.79
CA SER A 912 5.17 -20.69 17.72
C SER A 912 4.10 -19.70 18.19
N LEU A 913 3.81 -19.60 19.49
CA LEU A 913 2.71 -18.78 20.00
C LEU A 913 3.01 -17.29 19.79
N GLU A 914 2.13 -16.62 19.07
CA GLU A 914 2.17 -15.19 18.73
C GLU A 914 1.21 -14.41 19.63
N GLU A 915 0.07 -14.99 20.02
CA GLU A 915 -0.93 -14.32 20.86
C GLU A 915 -1.57 -15.26 21.89
N LEU A 916 -1.66 -14.76 23.13
CA LEU A 916 -2.30 -15.44 24.25
C LEU A 916 -3.31 -14.52 24.94
N ASP A 917 -4.59 -14.89 24.88
CA ASP A 917 -5.67 -14.19 25.59
C ASP A 917 -6.19 -15.03 26.75
N LEU A 918 -6.05 -14.49 27.96
CA LEU A 918 -6.51 -15.05 29.23
C LEU A 918 -7.51 -14.13 29.94
N ALA A 919 -7.96 -13.04 29.30
CA ALA A 919 -8.77 -11.99 29.91
C ALA A 919 -9.98 -12.53 30.70
N GLY A 920 -10.37 -11.92 31.80
CA GLY A 920 -11.59 -12.25 32.55
C GLY A 920 -11.57 -13.62 33.26
N ASN A 921 -10.41 -14.28 33.40
CA ASN A 921 -10.26 -15.46 34.25
C ASN A 921 -10.05 -15.05 35.71
N ASN A 922 -11.13 -14.66 36.42
CA ASN A 922 -11.07 -14.07 37.78
C ASN A 922 -10.38 -14.94 38.86
N GLY A 923 -10.18 -16.24 38.60
CA GLY A 923 -9.50 -17.18 39.50
C GLY A 923 -7.97 -17.26 39.28
N PHE A 924 -7.44 -16.53 38.30
CA PHE A 924 -6.09 -16.69 37.76
C PHE A 924 -5.06 -15.87 38.54
N ARG A 925 -4.48 -16.47 39.59
CA ARG A 925 -3.66 -15.71 40.57
C ARG A 925 -2.24 -15.36 40.12
N ALA A 926 -1.66 -16.18 39.25
CA ALA A 926 -0.27 -16.07 38.80
C ALA A 926 -0.06 -16.79 37.46
N LEU A 927 0.88 -16.26 36.67
CA LEU A 927 1.40 -16.92 35.47
C LEU A 927 2.55 -17.89 35.84
N PRO A 928 2.71 -19.03 35.15
CA PRO A 928 3.88 -19.87 35.33
C PRO A 928 5.13 -19.19 34.74
N GLU A 929 6.29 -19.29 35.42
CA GLU A 929 7.57 -18.76 34.92
C GLU A 929 7.98 -19.34 33.55
N SER A 930 7.45 -20.52 33.18
CA SER A 930 7.68 -21.10 31.85
C SER A 930 7.12 -20.27 30.70
N ILE A 931 6.19 -19.34 30.95
CA ILE A 931 5.66 -18.44 29.90
C ILE A 931 6.77 -17.59 29.28
N CYS A 932 7.82 -17.27 30.04
CA CYS A 932 8.98 -16.50 29.58
C CYS A 932 9.84 -17.22 28.53
N LYS A 933 9.53 -18.49 28.21
CA LYS A 933 10.14 -19.22 27.09
C LYS A 933 9.53 -18.85 25.72
N LEU A 934 8.37 -18.21 25.70
CA LEU A 934 7.61 -17.90 24.48
C LEU A 934 8.19 -16.69 23.74
N VAL A 935 9.38 -16.83 23.18
CA VAL A 935 10.14 -15.72 22.55
C VAL A 935 9.46 -15.10 21.33
N ARG A 936 8.45 -15.76 20.74
CA ARG A 936 7.66 -15.25 19.60
C ARG A 936 6.36 -14.57 20.00
N LEU A 937 6.02 -14.53 21.29
CA LEU A 937 4.78 -13.95 21.76
C LEU A 937 4.79 -12.44 21.52
N GLN A 938 3.83 -11.96 20.73
CA GLN A 938 3.64 -10.57 20.35
C GLN A 938 2.58 -9.88 21.20
N SER A 939 1.53 -10.62 21.57
CA SER A 939 0.42 -10.07 22.36
C SER A 939 0.07 -10.98 23.54
N LEU A 940 0.02 -10.37 24.73
CA LEU A 940 -0.35 -11.04 25.98
C LEU A 940 -1.48 -10.26 26.66
N ILE A 941 -2.69 -10.82 26.62
CA ILE A 941 -3.90 -10.18 27.12
C ILE A 941 -4.34 -10.87 28.42
N LEU A 942 -4.32 -10.12 29.51
CA LEU A 942 -4.51 -10.61 30.89
C LEU A 942 -5.49 -9.75 31.68
N ASN A 943 -6.27 -8.88 31.03
CA ASN A 943 -7.14 -7.96 31.75
C ASN A 943 -8.20 -8.70 32.58
N GLY A 944 -8.44 -8.27 33.82
CA GLY A 944 -9.45 -8.91 34.69
C GLY A 944 -9.10 -10.33 35.15
N CYS A 945 -7.81 -10.68 35.25
CA CYS A 945 -7.37 -12.02 35.71
C CYS A 945 -7.20 -12.14 37.22
N ASN A 946 -7.24 -11.04 38.00
CA ASN A 946 -6.91 -11.02 39.42
C ASN A 946 -5.43 -11.43 39.71
N LEU A 947 -4.53 -11.10 38.77
CA LEU A 947 -3.09 -11.32 38.91
C LEU A 947 -2.52 -10.48 40.05
N SER A 948 -1.61 -11.08 40.83
CA SER A 948 -0.92 -10.40 41.95
C SER A 948 0.50 -9.93 41.60
N HIS A 949 1.14 -10.59 40.64
CA HIS A 949 2.49 -10.31 40.16
C HIS A 949 2.67 -10.86 38.74
N LEU A 950 3.66 -10.32 38.03
CA LEU A 950 4.14 -10.84 36.75
C LEU A 950 5.39 -11.73 36.97
N PRO A 951 5.72 -12.64 36.03
CA PRO A 951 6.96 -13.41 36.06
C PRO A 951 8.19 -12.51 36.16
N SER A 952 9.22 -12.97 36.88
CA SER A 952 10.42 -12.18 37.11
C SER A 952 11.27 -11.96 35.85
N GLU A 953 11.27 -12.94 34.94
CA GLU A 953 12.02 -12.94 33.68
C GLU A 953 11.14 -12.54 32.48
N ILE A 954 10.17 -11.64 32.67
CA ILE A 954 9.24 -11.24 31.59
C ILE A 954 9.96 -10.62 30.39
N ASP A 955 11.13 -9.99 30.61
CA ASP A 955 12.03 -9.44 29.60
C ASP A 955 12.48 -10.43 28.52
N ARG A 956 12.38 -11.74 28.79
CA ARG A 956 12.68 -12.77 27.79
C ARG A 956 11.67 -12.86 26.65
N LEU A 957 10.50 -12.23 26.80
CA LEU A 957 9.50 -12.09 25.73
C LEU A 957 9.91 -10.99 24.75
N VAL A 958 11.03 -11.20 24.06
CA VAL A 958 11.70 -10.19 23.22
C VAL A 958 10.86 -9.68 22.04
N SER A 959 9.84 -10.43 21.61
CA SER A 959 8.93 -10.05 20.53
C SER A 959 7.60 -9.44 21.02
N LEU A 960 7.44 -9.22 22.32
CA LEU A 960 6.17 -8.74 22.88
C LEU A 960 5.95 -7.26 22.52
N GLU A 961 4.86 -6.97 21.84
CA GLU A 961 4.48 -5.65 21.35
C GLU A 961 3.29 -5.06 22.12
N ASP A 962 2.35 -5.90 22.57
CA ASP A 962 1.15 -5.51 23.32
C ASP A 962 1.03 -6.35 24.61
N LEU A 963 1.07 -5.68 25.76
CA LEU A 963 0.84 -6.26 27.07
C LEU A 963 -0.36 -5.58 27.73
N ASN A 964 -1.50 -6.27 27.79
CA ASN A 964 -2.68 -5.79 28.51
C ASN A 964 -2.81 -6.47 29.87
N ILE A 965 -2.61 -5.73 30.96
CA ILE A 965 -2.79 -6.21 32.33
C ILE A 965 -3.79 -5.38 33.12
N GLU A 966 -4.71 -4.69 32.45
CA GLU A 966 -5.76 -3.87 33.05
C GLU A 966 -6.62 -4.67 34.05
N GLU A 967 -7.27 -3.99 35.01
CA GLU A 967 -8.22 -4.60 35.94
C GLU A 967 -7.63 -5.78 36.76
N ASN A 968 -6.35 -5.72 37.14
CA ASN A 968 -5.67 -6.72 37.96
C ASN A 968 -5.29 -6.20 39.35
N ASN A 969 -4.89 -7.10 40.26
CA ASN A 969 -4.46 -6.79 41.63
C ASN A 969 -2.93 -6.79 41.77
N ILE A 970 -2.21 -6.35 40.73
CA ILE A 970 -0.75 -6.36 40.70
C ILE A 970 -0.21 -5.34 41.69
N CYS A 971 0.63 -5.80 42.63
CA CYS A 971 1.22 -4.94 43.66
C CYS A 971 2.46 -4.18 43.17
N THR A 972 3.26 -4.84 42.33
CA THR A 972 4.55 -4.37 41.82
C THR A 972 4.78 -4.91 40.42
N ILE A 973 5.34 -4.08 39.54
CA ILE A 973 5.80 -4.50 38.21
C ILE A 973 7.31 -4.74 38.28
N PRO A 974 7.83 -5.86 37.74
CA PRO A 974 9.26 -6.16 37.79
C PRO A 974 10.09 -5.16 36.96
N ASP A 975 11.30 -4.83 37.43
CA ASP A 975 12.22 -3.90 36.73
C ASP A 975 12.59 -4.38 35.32
N SER A 976 12.54 -5.70 35.09
CA SER A 976 12.77 -6.33 33.78
C SER A 976 11.79 -5.89 32.71
N ILE A 977 10.61 -5.34 33.06
CA ILE A 977 9.62 -4.88 32.07
C ILE A 977 10.18 -3.82 31.12
N TRP A 978 11.17 -3.02 31.56
CA TRP A 978 11.81 -1.99 30.74
C TRP A 978 12.80 -2.53 29.70
N HIS A 979 13.16 -3.80 29.80
CA HIS A 979 14.00 -4.47 28.79
C HIS A 979 13.16 -5.09 27.64
N LEU A 980 11.83 -5.01 27.72
CA LEU A 980 10.94 -5.43 26.64
C LEU A 980 10.94 -4.38 25.51
N ALA A 981 10.95 -4.84 24.26
CA ALA A 981 10.71 -4.00 23.08
C ALA A 981 9.21 -3.68 22.88
N CYS A 982 8.44 -3.62 23.97
CA CYS A 982 6.98 -3.54 23.94
C CYS A 982 6.52 -2.10 23.76
N ASN A 983 5.78 -1.85 22.68
CA ASN A 983 5.31 -0.52 22.31
C ASN A 983 4.02 -0.11 23.03
N LYS A 984 3.27 -1.08 23.60
CA LYS A 984 1.97 -0.85 24.23
C LYS A 984 1.83 -1.65 25.52
N ILE A 985 1.88 -0.97 26.66
CA ILE A 985 1.60 -1.56 27.98
C ILE A 985 0.36 -0.89 28.56
N ARG A 986 -0.70 -1.66 28.80
CA ARG A 986 -1.95 -1.18 29.39
C ARG A 986 -2.08 -1.59 30.85
N LEU A 987 -2.25 -0.62 31.74
CA LEU A 987 -2.18 -0.77 33.21
C LEU A 987 -3.42 -0.23 33.94
N ASP A 988 -4.47 0.11 33.21
CA ASP A 988 -5.66 0.76 33.76
C ASP A 988 -6.33 -0.08 34.85
N ASN A 989 -6.96 0.59 35.82
CA ASN A 989 -7.75 -0.04 36.88
C ASN A 989 -6.99 -1.13 37.71
N CYS A 990 -5.72 -0.92 38.03
CA CYS A 990 -4.94 -1.78 38.94
C CYS A 990 -4.88 -1.21 40.37
N PRO A 991 -5.87 -1.46 41.26
CA PRO A 991 -6.02 -0.73 42.53
C PRO A 991 -4.94 -1.01 43.58
N GLN A 992 -4.16 -2.09 43.43
CA GLN A 992 -3.11 -2.47 44.39
C GLN A 992 -1.71 -2.03 43.96
N LEU A 993 -1.56 -1.37 42.80
CA LEU A 993 -0.26 -0.98 42.28
C LEU A 993 0.31 0.18 43.10
N ARG A 994 1.37 -0.11 43.88
CA ARG A 994 1.94 0.88 44.82
C ARG A 994 3.01 1.78 44.22
N SER A 995 3.70 1.31 43.18
CA SER A 995 4.79 2.03 42.52
C SER A 995 5.15 1.37 41.19
N LEU A 996 5.50 2.17 40.18
CA LEU A 996 6.12 1.69 38.94
C LEU A 996 7.64 1.50 39.14
N PRO A 997 8.28 0.54 38.46
CA PRO A 997 9.73 0.33 38.49
C PRO A 997 10.47 1.56 37.95
N LYS A 998 11.68 1.82 38.48
CA LYS A 998 12.50 2.98 38.06
C LYS A 998 12.92 2.80 36.60
N LEU A 999 12.75 3.84 35.77
CA LEU A 999 13.22 3.82 34.38
C LEU A 999 14.73 3.54 34.32
N PRO A 1000 15.21 2.68 33.41
CA PRO A 1000 16.63 2.47 33.23
C PRO A 1000 17.29 3.77 32.74
N LEU A 1001 18.32 4.21 33.46
CA LEU A 1001 19.22 5.29 33.07
C LEU A 1001 19.95 4.88 31.77
N CYS A 1002 19.42 5.25 30.60
CA CYS A 1002 20.10 5.00 29.33
C CYS A 1002 21.33 5.90 29.20
N ASN A 1003 22.51 5.28 29.35
CA ASN A 1003 23.82 5.88 29.12
C ASN A 1003 24.30 5.68 27.67
N TYR A 1004 23.39 5.66 26.70
CA TYR A 1004 23.69 5.56 25.27
C TYR A 1004 23.16 6.81 24.55
N GLY A 1005 24.03 7.39 23.70
CA GLY A 1005 23.78 8.65 23.01
C GLY A 1005 22.46 8.63 22.23
N LEU A 1006 21.72 9.73 22.36
CA LEU A 1006 20.48 10.01 21.64
C LEU A 1006 20.72 10.06 20.13
N SER A 1007 20.49 8.96 19.43
CA SER A 1007 20.20 8.98 18.00
C SER A 1007 19.22 7.92 17.51
N GLU A 1008 18.72 6.99 18.34
CA GLU A 1008 17.76 5.96 17.90
C GLU A 1008 16.81 5.58 19.05
N ILE A 1009 15.73 6.36 19.25
CA ILE A 1009 14.51 5.89 19.91
C ILE A 1009 13.35 6.50 19.11
N GLU A 1010 12.94 5.83 18.03
CA GLU A 1010 11.73 6.15 17.25
C GLU A 1010 10.48 5.41 17.76
N ASP A 1011 10.60 4.56 18.78
CA ASP A 1011 9.45 3.85 19.35
C ASP A 1011 8.93 4.58 20.60
N VAL A 1012 7.87 5.37 20.43
CA VAL A 1012 7.13 5.98 21.54
C VAL A 1012 6.38 4.88 22.30
N VAL A 1013 6.81 4.58 23.52
CA VAL A 1013 6.08 3.68 24.43
C VAL A 1013 4.78 4.38 24.87
N GLU A 1014 3.64 3.89 24.38
CA GLU A 1014 2.32 4.45 24.68
C GLU A 1014 1.81 3.84 26.00
N ILE A 1015 2.00 4.54 27.13
CA ILE A 1015 1.45 4.16 28.44
C ILE A 1015 0.09 4.85 28.60
N ASN A 1016 -1.00 4.12 28.34
CA ASN A 1016 -2.34 4.60 28.66
C ASN A 1016 -2.62 4.36 30.15
N VAL A 1017 -2.94 5.44 30.86
CA VAL A 1017 -3.45 5.42 32.25
C VAL A 1017 -4.78 6.17 32.26
N LEU A 1018 -5.90 5.45 32.26
CA LEU A 1018 -7.25 6.00 32.43
C LEU A 1018 -7.70 5.86 33.90
N PRO A 1019 -8.25 6.91 34.53
CA PRO A 1019 -8.62 6.87 35.94
C PRO A 1019 -9.93 6.11 36.21
N ALA A 1020 -9.94 5.38 37.32
CA ALA A 1020 -11.13 4.83 37.95
C ALA A 1020 -11.80 5.90 38.84
N GLY A 1021 -13.01 6.33 38.48
CA GLY A 1021 -13.93 7.01 39.40
C GLY A 1021 -13.56 8.45 39.81
N GLU A 1022 -14.46 9.09 40.55
CA GLU A 1022 -14.50 10.52 40.89
C GLU A 1022 -13.37 11.03 41.82
N GLU A 1023 -12.20 10.38 41.89
CA GLU A 1023 -11.08 10.83 42.72
C GLU A 1023 -9.88 11.29 41.88
N GLU A 1024 -9.19 12.33 42.38
CA GLU A 1024 -8.10 13.06 41.74
C GLU A 1024 -6.97 12.16 41.21
N LEU A 1025 -6.58 12.37 39.94
CA LEU A 1025 -5.31 11.87 39.41
C LEU A 1025 -4.15 12.61 40.07
N ARG A 1026 -3.31 11.91 40.85
CA ARG A 1026 -2.00 12.42 41.30
C ARG A 1026 -0.89 11.59 40.67
N ILE A 1027 -0.37 12.03 39.53
CA ILE A 1027 0.80 11.43 38.89
C ILE A 1027 2.05 12.18 39.36
N TRP A 1028 3.08 11.44 39.82
CA TRP A 1028 4.26 11.99 40.48
C TRP A 1028 5.47 11.97 39.53
N PHE A 1029 6.15 13.10 39.38
CA PHE A 1029 7.46 13.19 38.72
C PHE A 1029 8.44 13.94 39.65
N PRO A 1030 9.58 13.33 40.05
CA PRO A 1030 10.68 14.06 40.67
C PRO A 1030 11.69 14.55 39.61
N TYR A 1031 12.14 15.81 39.71
CA TYR A 1031 13.16 16.39 38.84
C TYR A 1031 14.32 17.00 39.64
N HIS A 1032 15.56 16.67 39.25
CA HIS A 1032 16.78 17.36 39.68
C HIS A 1032 17.88 17.13 38.63
N ASP A 1033 18.02 18.01 37.63
CA ASP A 1033 19.34 18.50 37.16
C ASP A 1033 19.19 19.61 36.11
N GLY A 1034 19.92 20.71 36.26
CA GLY A 1034 19.72 22.01 35.60
C GLY A 1034 20.01 22.10 34.09
N ARG A 1035 19.25 21.37 33.25
CA ARG A 1035 19.12 21.64 31.80
C ARG A 1035 17.66 21.60 31.36
N GLU A 1036 17.31 22.53 30.48
CA GLU A 1036 15.94 22.83 30.00
C GLU A 1036 15.10 21.57 29.71
N PRO A 1037 13.91 21.42 30.31
CA PRO A 1037 13.08 20.25 30.11
C PRO A 1037 12.19 20.41 28.87
N ASN A 1038 12.17 19.38 28.01
CA ASN A 1038 11.08 19.14 27.06
C ASN A 1038 10.24 17.99 27.60
N VAL A 1039 8.97 18.25 27.95
CA VAL A 1039 8.01 17.21 28.36
C VAL A 1039 6.87 17.17 27.34
N SER A 1040 6.61 15.99 26.78
CA SER A 1040 5.57 15.77 25.76
C SER A 1040 4.51 14.81 26.31
N PHE A 1041 3.23 15.13 26.10
CA PHE A 1041 2.10 14.27 26.46
C PHE A 1041 1.22 14.02 25.23
N VAL A 1042 0.69 12.79 25.08
CA VAL A 1042 -0.29 12.44 24.04
C VAL A 1042 -1.66 12.30 24.71
N VAL A 1043 -2.63 13.10 24.29
CA VAL A 1043 -4.00 13.02 24.81
C VAL A 1043 -4.87 12.20 23.85
N PRO A 1044 -5.47 11.07 24.27
CA PRO A 1044 -6.24 10.24 23.38
C PRO A 1044 -7.59 10.89 23.00
N PRO A 1045 -7.97 10.90 21.71
CA PRO A 1045 -9.33 11.21 21.26
C PRO A 1045 -10.23 10.02 21.53
N SER A 1046 -10.78 9.94 22.75
CA SER A 1046 -11.90 9.06 23.02
C SER A 1046 -13.21 9.77 22.69
N PRO A 1047 -14.07 9.23 21.80
CA PRO A 1047 -15.38 9.80 21.51
C PRO A 1047 -16.34 9.76 22.71
N SER A 1048 -16.05 9.01 23.78
CA SER A 1048 -16.86 9.00 25.00
C SER A 1048 -16.49 10.09 26.03
N VAL A 1049 -15.36 10.78 25.87
CA VAL A 1049 -14.91 11.86 26.79
C VAL A 1049 -15.36 13.25 26.30
N ASN A 1050 -15.61 13.41 24.99
CA ASN A 1050 -15.95 14.70 24.37
C ASN A 1050 -17.32 15.28 24.76
N GLN A 1051 -18.13 14.59 25.56
CA GLN A 1051 -19.41 15.13 26.06
C GLN A 1051 -19.40 15.54 27.53
N LYS A 1052 -18.28 15.39 28.26
CA LYS A 1052 -18.20 15.72 29.70
C LYS A 1052 -16.89 16.39 30.13
N MET A 1053 -16.14 17.01 29.22
CA MET A 1053 -14.86 17.65 29.54
C MET A 1053 -14.98 19.18 29.51
N LEU A 1054 -14.52 19.86 30.57
CA LEU A 1054 -14.42 21.33 30.63
C LEU A 1054 -13.02 21.84 30.26
N GLY A 1055 -11.95 21.13 30.64
CA GLY A 1055 -10.56 21.51 30.36
C GLY A 1055 -9.53 20.65 31.10
N TRP A 1056 -8.25 20.99 30.95
CA TRP A 1056 -7.12 20.47 31.75
C TRP A 1056 -6.49 21.63 32.53
N ILE A 1057 -5.94 21.37 33.72
CA ILE A 1057 -5.09 22.33 34.44
C ILE A 1057 -3.70 21.73 34.62
N LEU A 1058 -2.66 22.50 34.32
CA LEU A 1058 -1.27 22.16 34.59
C LEU A 1058 -0.77 23.01 35.75
N ARG A 1059 -0.28 22.38 36.83
CA ARG A 1059 0.17 23.09 38.04
C ARG A 1059 1.65 22.84 38.29
N PHE A 1060 2.39 23.92 38.53
CA PHE A 1060 3.81 23.94 38.81
C PHE A 1060 4.04 24.34 40.26
N VAL A 1061 5.00 23.70 40.91
CA VAL A 1061 5.52 24.15 42.20
C VAL A 1061 6.96 24.63 41.98
N VAL A 1062 7.17 25.94 42.14
CA VAL A 1062 8.47 26.58 41.93
C VAL A 1062 8.94 27.18 43.25
N TRP A 1063 10.20 26.91 43.60
CA TRP A 1063 10.81 27.50 44.79
C TRP A 1063 11.59 28.76 44.38
N VAL A 1064 11.25 29.91 44.97
CA VAL A 1064 11.92 31.20 44.69
C VAL A 1064 12.29 31.96 45.97
N PRO A 1065 13.42 32.69 46.01
CA PRO A 1065 13.75 33.60 47.10
C PRO A 1065 12.75 34.76 47.20
N GLN A 1066 12.55 35.27 48.43
CA GLN A 1066 11.52 36.29 48.73
C GLN A 1066 11.61 37.52 47.82
N GLY A 1067 10.51 37.88 47.15
CA GLY A 1067 10.41 39.09 46.31
C GLY A 1067 10.93 38.95 44.88
N THR A 1068 11.22 37.72 44.41
CA THR A 1068 11.64 37.47 43.02
C THR A 1068 10.43 37.19 42.13
N PRO A 1069 10.14 38.00 41.09
CA PRO A 1069 9.04 37.71 40.16
C PRO A 1069 9.38 36.50 39.27
N VAL A 1070 8.50 35.49 39.24
CA VAL A 1070 8.61 34.35 38.33
C VAL A 1070 8.07 34.76 36.95
N LEU A 1071 8.97 34.95 35.99
CA LEU A 1071 8.64 35.23 34.59
C LEU A 1071 8.56 33.92 33.81
N ILE A 1072 7.34 33.44 33.54
CA ILE A 1072 7.12 32.29 32.66
C ILE A 1072 7.14 32.78 31.21
N HIS A 1073 8.18 32.43 30.46
CA HIS A 1073 8.18 32.58 29.01
C HIS A 1073 7.38 31.44 28.38
N GLN A 1074 6.25 31.75 27.72
CA GLN A 1074 5.50 30.79 26.92
C GLN A 1074 6.16 30.61 25.55
N SER A 1075 6.49 29.36 25.20
CA SER A 1075 6.44 28.93 23.81
C SER A 1075 5.75 27.57 23.73
N VAL A 1076 4.51 27.57 23.24
CA VAL A 1076 3.76 26.36 22.92
C VAL A 1076 3.93 26.12 21.44
N TRP A 1077 4.57 25.00 21.07
CA TRP A 1077 4.68 24.59 19.67
C TRP A 1077 3.66 23.49 19.40
N MET A 1078 2.76 23.74 18.43
CA MET A 1078 1.96 22.71 17.79
C MET A 1078 2.63 22.38 16.45
N GLY A 1079 3.32 21.24 16.39
CA GLY A 1079 3.84 20.73 15.12
C GLY A 1079 2.88 19.71 14.53
N ASP A 1080 2.44 19.92 13.29
CA ASP A 1080 1.88 18.85 12.46
C ASP A 1080 3.04 18.12 11.79
N VAL A 1081 3.24 16.83 12.13
CA VAL A 1081 4.16 15.95 11.40
C VAL A 1081 3.35 15.11 10.42
N ILE A 1082 3.66 15.28 9.15
CA ILE A 1082 3.09 14.54 8.02
C ILE A 1082 3.73 13.14 8.01
N CYS A 1083 3.01 12.15 8.52
CA CYS A 1083 2.96 10.77 8.06
C CYS A 1083 1.94 10.00 8.91
N ASN A 1084 1.10 9.17 8.28
CA ASN A 1084 -0.09 8.56 8.87
C ASN A 1084 0.16 7.78 10.19
N LYS A 1085 -0.01 8.45 11.35
CA LYS A 1085 -0.66 8.02 12.62
C LYS A 1085 -0.14 8.90 13.78
N ILE A 1086 -1.07 9.36 14.65
CA ILE A 1086 -0.93 10.25 15.84
C ILE A 1086 -0.96 11.75 15.44
N ARG A 1087 -2.03 12.56 15.63
CA ARG A 1087 -2.79 13.08 16.81
C ARG A 1087 -1.97 14.04 17.69
N SER A 1088 -2.31 15.33 17.58
CA SER A 1088 -1.77 16.53 18.26
C SER A 1088 -0.89 16.26 19.49
N ALA A 1089 0.39 16.60 19.38
CA ALA A 1089 1.33 16.66 20.51
C ALA A 1089 1.35 18.07 21.10
N PHE A 1090 1.34 18.17 22.43
CA PHE A 1090 1.56 19.44 23.14
C PHE A 1090 3.00 19.47 23.64
N GLN A 1091 3.74 20.51 23.26
CA GLN A 1091 5.07 20.79 23.79
C GLN A 1091 5.01 22.08 24.60
N LEU A 1092 5.30 21.99 25.90
CA LEU A 1092 5.36 23.13 26.81
C LEU A 1092 6.81 23.25 27.30
N SER A 1093 7.50 24.33 26.90
CA SER A 1093 8.76 24.71 27.54
C SER A 1093 8.46 25.68 28.67
N VAL A 1094 8.95 25.37 29.86
CA VAL A 1094 8.85 26.26 31.02
C VAL A 1094 10.26 26.52 31.49
N ASN A 1095 10.66 27.79 31.53
CA ASN A 1095 11.97 28.19 32.06
C ASN A 1095 11.76 28.77 33.48
N PRO A 1096 11.94 27.95 34.51
CA PRO A 1096 12.96 28.33 35.51
C PRO A 1096 13.81 27.15 35.97
N THR A 1097 15.01 27.45 36.47
CA THR A 1097 16.05 26.50 36.90
C THR A 1097 15.71 25.65 38.14
N ASP A 1098 14.54 25.77 38.76
CA ASP A 1098 14.17 25.04 39.98
C ASP A 1098 12.67 24.67 39.99
N VAL A 1099 12.23 23.81 39.05
CA VAL A 1099 10.92 23.15 39.10
C VAL A 1099 11.09 21.76 39.73
N ASP A 1100 10.57 21.56 40.95
CA ASP A 1100 10.67 20.25 41.63
C ASP A 1100 9.61 19.26 41.15
N HIS A 1101 8.39 19.74 40.91
CA HIS A 1101 7.21 18.92 40.63
C HIS A 1101 6.26 19.56 39.62
N VAL A 1102 5.64 18.72 38.77
CA VAL A 1102 4.60 19.10 37.82
C VAL A 1102 3.37 18.22 38.05
N TRP A 1103 2.18 18.83 38.08
CA TRP A 1103 0.89 18.14 38.20
C TRP A 1103 0.05 18.36 36.94
N LEU A 1104 -0.65 17.32 36.50
CA LEU A 1104 -1.69 17.39 35.47
C LEU A 1104 -3.03 16.99 36.08
N ILE A 1105 -3.99 17.91 36.08
CA ILE A 1105 -5.29 17.73 36.74
C ILE A 1105 -6.41 17.70 35.69
N TYR A 1106 -7.28 16.69 35.77
CA TYR A 1106 -8.45 16.50 34.90
C TYR A 1106 -9.70 17.13 35.53
N ILE A 1107 -10.50 17.89 34.75
CA ILE A 1107 -11.76 18.51 35.24
C ILE A 1107 -12.99 18.03 34.45
N PRO A 1108 -13.90 17.28 35.08
CA PRO A 1108 -15.15 16.87 34.46
C PRO A 1108 -16.21 17.99 34.48
N GLN A 1109 -17.17 17.89 33.56
CA GLN A 1109 -18.30 18.84 33.43
C GLN A 1109 -19.25 18.74 34.63
N GLY A 1110 -19.35 19.82 35.42
CA GLY A 1110 -20.19 19.89 36.63
C GLY A 1110 -19.42 20.05 37.96
N TYR A 1111 -18.09 20.15 37.91
CA TYR A 1111 -17.24 20.44 39.07
C TYR A 1111 -17.59 21.82 39.69
N LYS A 1112 -17.76 21.88 41.03
CA LYS A 1112 -18.24 23.09 41.74
C LYS A 1112 -17.25 23.69 42.74
N GLY A 1113 -16.01 23.23 42.79
CA GLY A 1113 -14.98 23.83 43.64
C GLY A 1113 -13.94 22.81 44.09
N LEU A 1114 -12.71 23.29 44.25
CA LEU A 1114 -11.57 22.54 44.77
C LEU A 1114 -11.49 22.81 46.28
N GLN A 1115 -11.59 21.79 47.13
CA GLN A 1115 -11.28 21.94 48.57
C GLN A 1115 -9.86 21.43 48.81
N LEU A 1116 -8.97 22.33 49.22
CA LEU A 1116 -7.65 21.98 49.71
C LEU A 1116 -7.75 21.62 51.19
N GLU A 1117 -7.12 20.53 51.64
CA GLU A 1117 -6.93 20.30 53.07
C GLU A 1117 -6.04 21.41 53.64
N GLY A 1118 -6.66 22.46 54.19
CA GLY A 1118 -6.00 23.51 54.98
C GLY A 1118 -6.14 24.97 54.54
N GLY A 1119 -7.00 25.33 53.58
CA GLY A 1119 -7.20 26.73 53.14
C GLY A 1119 -8.50 26.94 52.34
N ASP A 1120 -8.97 28.19 52.26
CA ASP A 1120 -10.31 28.60 51.78
C ASP A 1120 -10.68 28.14 50.35
N GLU A 1121 -12.00 28.03 50.09
CA GLU A 1121 -12.59 27.67 48.78
C GLU A 1121 -12.11 28.59 47.65
N VAL A 1122 -11.46 28.02 46.63
CA VAL A 1122 -11.08 28.75 45.41
C VAL A 1122 -12.28 28.80 44.44
N GLU A 1123 -12.81 30.01 44.21
CA GLU A 1123 -13.89 30.24 43.26
C GLU A 1123 -13.30 30.44 41.84
N VAL A 1124 -13.37 29.40 41.00
CA VAL A 1124 -12.91 29.46 39.60
C VAL A 1124 -13.92 30.27 38.76
N GLN A 1125 -13.61 31.52 38.43
CA GLN A 1125 -14.43 32.31 37.50
C GLN A 1125 -14.06 31.99 36.05
N MET A 1126 -15.00 31.44 35.28
CA MET A 1126 -14.85 31.27 33.83
C MET A 1126 -15.25 32.54 33.10
N PHE A 1127 -14.34 33.13 32.32
CA PHE A 1127 -14.70 34.20 31.39
C PHE A 1127 -15.19 33.62 30.06
N GLN A 1128 -16.42 33.99 29.68
CA GLN A 1128 -16.94 33.71 28.34
C GLN A 1128 -16.52 34.86 27.44
N ILE A 1129 -15.57 34.64 26.53
CA ILE A 1129 -15.18 35.68 25.56
C ILE A 1129 -16.30 35.81 24.52
N THR A 1130 -17.20 36.76 24.73
CA THR A 1130 -18.03 37.33 23.67
C THR A 1130 -17.18 38.33 22.88
N SER A 1131 -17.28 38.24 21.55
CA SER A 1131 -16.55 39.01 20.55
C SER A 1131 -16.35 40.50 20.88
N ALA A 1132 -15.17 41.00 20.46
CA ALA A 1132 -14.70 42.38 20.41
C ALA A 1132 -14.07 42.92 21.70
N ASP A 1133 -12.74 42.80 21.80
CA ASP A 1133 -11.84 43.95 21.82
C ASP A 1133 -10.38 43.46 21.71
N GLU A 1134 -9.59 44.20 20.92
CA GLU A 1134 -8.22 43.89 20.51
C GLU A 1134 -7.23 44.08 21.68
N ALA A 1135 -6.47 43.03 21.98
CA ALA A 1135 -5.15 43.14 22.59
C ALA A 1135 -4.22 42.16 21.85
N GLU A 1136 -3.26 42.71 21.11
CA GLU A 1136 -2.33 42.01 20.24
C GLU A 1136 -1.37 41.10 21.04
N ILE A 1137 -1.39 39.80 20.73
CA ILE A 1137 -0.27 38.88 20.96
C ILE A 1137 0.16 38.42 19.57
N PRO A 1138 1.39 38.67 19.11
CA PRO A 1138 1.81 38.32 17.76
C PRO A 1138 2.11 36.82 17.71
N ILE A 1139 1.24 36.06 17.05
CA ILE A 1139 1.53 34.69 16.59
C ILE A 1139 1.73 34.81 15.08
N ASP A 1140 2.95 34.52 14.62
CA ASP A 1140 3.30 34.51 13.20
C ASP A 1140 2.69 33.26 12.54
N VAL A 1141 1.53 33.44 11.89
CA VAL A 1141 0.82 32.37 11.17
C VAL A 1141 1.06 32.54 9.69
N THR A 1142 2.15 31.98 9.18
CA THR A 1142 2.30 31.76 7.74
C THR A 1142 1.54 30.50 7.37
N HIS A 1143 0.23 30.60 7.10
CA HIS A 1143 -0.59 29.82 6.12
C HIS A 1143 -2.09 30.03 6.44
N PRO A 1144 -2.93 30.51 5.48
CA PRO A 1144 -4.34 30.76 5.74
C PRO A 1144 -5.17 29.53 5.33
N ASN A 1145 -5.50 28.63 6.27
CA ASN A 1145 -6.71 27.79 6.22
C ASN A 1145 -6.81 26.82 7.42
N THR A 1146 -6.98 27.35 8.63
CA THR A 1146 -7.38 26.49 9.77
C THR A 1146 -8.35 27.23 10.69
N LEU A 1147 -9.56 26.68 10.81
CA LEU A 1147 -10.57 27.08 11.79
C LEU A 1147 -10.11 26.64 13.18
N VAL A 1148 -9.17 27.39 13.77
CA VAL A 1148 -8.79 27.21 15.17
C VAL A 1148 -9.94 27.72 16.03
N LYS A 1149 -10.68 26.84 16.71
CA LYS A 1149 -11.44 27.26 17.89
C LYS A 1149 -10.40 27.87 18.85
N LYS A 1150 -10.53 29.15 19.19
CA LYS A 1150 -9.70 29.78 20.23
C LYS A 1150 -9.92 29.05 21.56
N TRP A 1151 -8.90 28.41 22.08
CA TRP A 1151 -8.84 28.03 23.50
C TRP A 1151 -8.17 29.21 24.21
N ALA A 1152 -8.85 29.79 25.21
CA ALA A 1152 -8.23 30.79 26.08
C ALA A 1152 -7.34 30.05 27.09
N ILE A 1153 -6.09 30.47 27.22
CA ILE A 1153 -5.22 30.08 28.34
C ILE A 1153 -5.31 31.24 29.32
N ASP A 1154 -6.00 31.04 30.44
CA ASP A 1154 -6.06 32.02 31.52
C ASP A 1154 -5.00 31.65 32.56
N LEU A 1155 -4.00 32.52 32.75
CA LEU A 1155 -3.04 32.39 33.84
C LEU A 1155 -3.68 32.89 35.13
N ILE A 1156 -4.07 31.98 36.02
CA ILE A 1156 -4.51 32.34 37.37
C ILE A 1156 -3.28 32.37 38.28
N TYR A 1157 -2.88 33.57 38.68
CA TYR A 1157 -1.81 33.76 39.67
C TYR A 1157 -2.41 33.63 41.08
N GLU A 1158 -2.20 32.49 41.74
CA GLU A 1158 -2.48 32.31 43.17
C GLU A 1158 -1.17 32.11 43.92
N ALA A 1159 -0.79 33.09 44.75
CA ALA A 1159 0.37 32.96 45.62
C ALA A 1159 -0.06 32.41 46.97
N ASP A 1160 -0.02 31.09 47.14
CA ASP A 1160 -0.09 30.46 48.48
C ASP A 1160 1.31 30.35 49.07
N GLU A 1161 1.56 31.05 50.18
CA GLU A 1161 2.85 31.08 50.88
C GLU A 1161 3.00 29.89 51.84
N ILE A 1162 3.79 28.89 51.46
CA ILE A 1162 4.19 27.79 52.37
C ILE A 1162 5.65 27.94 52.77
N HIS A 1163 5.90 28.03 54.08
CA HIS A 1163 7.23 28.29 54.66
C HIS A 1163 8.02 27.00 54.89
N LYS A 1164 9.25 26.94 54.35
CA LYS A 1164 10.28 25.97 54.75
C LYS A 1164 11.52 26.77 55.17
N GLY A 1165 12.04 26.51 56.37
CA GLY A 1165 12.99 27.38 57.06
C GLY A 1165 14.21 27.85 56.25
N ASN A 1166 14.58 29.11 56.53
CA ASN A 1166 15.71 29.93 56.07
C ASN A 1166 15.76 30.21 54.54
N ASP A 1167 15.04 31.28 54.17
CA ASP A 1167 15.17 32.16 52.99
C ASP A 1167 14.64 31.71 51.61
N THR A 1168 13.89 30.61 51.50
CA THR A 1168 13.20 30.20 50.24
C THR A 1168 11.68 30.09 50.40
N TRP A 1169 10.91 30.69 49.47
CA TRP A 1169 9.45 30.64 49.40
C TRP A 1169 8.98 29.66 48.32
N CYS A 1170 7.83 29.02 48.53
CA CYS A 1170 7.14 28.23 47.51
C CYS A 1170 6.13 29.14 46.80
N GLN A 1171 6.18 29.21 45.47
CA GLN A 1171 5.09 29.75 44.64
C GLN A 1171 4.50 28.62 43.80
N VAL A 1172 3.17 28.47 43.89
CA VAL A 1172 2.43 27.52 43.07
C VAL A 1172 1.85 28.28 41.88
N VAL A 1173 2.13 27.85 40.66
CA VAL A 1173 1.60 28.49 39.45
C VAL A 1173 0.70 27.51 38.71
N SER A 1174 -0.52 27.91 38.38
CA SER A 1174 -1.51 27.10 37.66
C SER A 1174 -1.75 27.70 36.26
N ILE A 1175 -1.77 26.85 35.22
CA ILE A 1175 -2.08 27.19 33.82
C ILE A 1175 -3.29 26.40 33.34
#